data_AF-A0A3Q2WPF6-F1
#
_entry.id   AF-A0A3Q2WPF6-F1
#
_cell.length_a   1.000
_cell.length_b   1.000
_cell.length_c   1.000
_cell.angle_alpha   90.00
_cell.angle_beta   90.00
_cell.angle_gamma   90.00
#
_symmetry.space_group_name_H-M   'P 1'
#
loop_
_entity.id
_entity.type
_entity.pdbx_description
1 polymer ?
#
loop_
_entity_poly.entity_id
_entity_poly.type
_entity_poly.pdbx_seq_one_letter_code
_entity_poly.pdbx_strand_id
1 'polypeptide(L)'
;MVLLSKITEDAIVDNLKKRYMDDYIFTYIGPVLISVNPFKQMPYFTDREIELYQGAAQYENPPHIYALTDNMYRNMMIDGENQCVIISGESGAGKTVAAKYIMGYISKVSGGGSKVQHVKEIILQSNPLLEAFGNAKTVRNNNSSRFGKYFEIQFSRGGEPDGGKISNFLLEKSRVVSQNENERNFHIYYQLIEGASAQQREALGIMTPDYYYYLNQSGTYKVDGTNDSKDFQETMEAMQVIGIPGDIQTQVLQIVAGILHLGNISFIEAGNYGQVESTDLLAFPAYLLGIDPNRLQDKLTSRKMDSKWGGKSESINVTLNQEQANYTRDALAKALYARLFDYLVESINKAIQKPYEEFSIGVLDIYGFEIFQRNGFEQFCINFVNEKLQQIFIELTLKAEQEEYVQEGIKWTPIEYFNNKIVCDLIENKLNPPGIMSVLDDVCATMHAKGEGADGTLLQKLQAAVGTHEHFNSWNSGFVIHHYAGKVSYDINGFCERNRDVLFPDLIELMQSSEFNFIRSLFPENLNTDKKGRPTTASSKIKKQANDLVNTLMKCTPHYIRCIKPNETKRPKDWEESRARHQVEYLGLRENIRVRRAGFAYRRLFSKFLMRYAILTAETWPCWRGPEQQGVLHLLRSVNMDNDQYQMGRTKVFVKNPESLFLLEEMRERKFDTFARIIQKAWRKFIARKKYEQMREEASDILYNSKERRKNSINRNFVGDYLGLEQRPELRQFLAKRERVDFADSVNKFDRRFKSIKRDLILTPKGIYLIGREKVKKGPEKGQIKEVLKRKMEFGGISSVSLSTRQDDFFILHEAQYDSLLESNFKTEFLSLLSKRYEEVTKRKLTISFGDRLEFRVKKEGWGGGGTRIVVFQKGPGDVAQLKPGGKTLSVTIGDGLPKSSSSLYRRTAALLLKHTLRSLSSVHQNGGAKFPRGPHNPQADITYSSPQKQGRPLQGGPPKLGSQRGPRPPAPNQYNQGNLDFLNVPDQGMSGKQRKMSIHQRPPPAPKPQPRPQGPRCRALYQYVGQDTDEISFEANDVLDLVKEDPSGWWTGRIGGKEGLFPGNYVEKI
;
A
#
# COMPACT_ATOMS: atom_id res chain seq x y z
N MET A 1 -25.14 4.48 -6.35
CA MET A 1 -26.52 3.97 -6.57
C MET A 1 -27.46 4.21 -5.39
N VAL A 2 -27.01 4.16 -4.12
CA VAL A 2 -27.90 4.41 -2.95
C VAL A 2 -28.67 5.74 -3.03
N LEU A 3 -28.08 6.76 -3.68
CA LEU A 3 -28.66 8.09 -3.92
C LEU A 3 -29.69 8.16 -5.07
N LEU A 4 -30.06 7.04 -5.71
CA LEU A 4 -31.12 7.05 -6.75
C LEU A 4 -32.46 7.48 -6.15
N SER A 5 -33.20 8.35 -6.85
CA SER A 5 -34.50 8.85 -6.38
C SER A 5 -35.52 7.71 -6.24
N LYS A 6 -35.73 6.94 -7.32
CA LYS A 6 -36.58 5.73 -7.38
C LYS A 6 -35.71 4.47 -7.39
N ILE A 7 -36.12 3.41 -6.69
CA ILE A 7 -35.46 2.10 -6.70
C ILE A 7 -36.33 1.08 -7.46
N THR A 8 -36.22 1.12 -8.79
CA THR A 8 -36.76 0.12 -9.73
C THR A 8 -35.60 -0.46 -10.53
N GLU A 9 -35.74 -1.65 -11.14
CA GLU A 9 -34.68 -2.14 -12.05
C GLU A 9 -34.41 -1.14 -13.17
N ASP A 10 -35.46 -0.59 -13.80
CA ASP A 10 -35.34 0.39 -14.89
C ASP A 10 -34.43 1.56 -14.53
N ALA A 11 -34.61 2.17 -13.35
CA ALA A 11 -33.78 3.29 -12.90
C ALA A 11 -32.32 2.89 -12.61
N ILE A 12 -32.08 1.62 -12.24
CA ILE A 12 -30.73 1.06 -12.05
C ILE A 12 -30.07 0.84 -13.41
N VAL A 13 -30.77 0.19 -14.35
CA VAL A 13 -30.28 -0.10 -15.70
C VAL A 13 -30.00 1.21 -16.46
N ASP A 14 -30.92 2.18 -16.45
CA ASP A 14 -30.75 3.52 -17.03
C ASP A 14 -29.51 4.24 -16.50
N ASN A 15 -29.27 4.19 -15.19
CA ASN A 15 -28.13 4.86 -14.58
C ASN A 15 -26.81 4.15 -14.95
N LEU A 16 -26.79 2.82 -15.00
CA LEU A 16 -25.61 2.06 -15.44
C LEU A 16 -25.33 2.33 -16.93
N LYS A 17 -26.37 2.35 -17.77
CA LYS A 17 -26.30 2.64 -19.21
C LYS A 17 -25.69 4.01 -19.49
N LYS A 18 -26.21 5.07 -18.84
CA LYS A 18 -25.68 6.44 -18.98
C LYS A 18 -24.19 6.50 -18.62
N ARG A 19 -23.83 5.98 -17.45
CA ARG A 19 -22.43 5.93 -16.98
C ARG A 19 -21.53 5.12 -17.93
N TYR A 20 -22.02 4.00 -18.46
CA TYR A 20 -21.29 3.16 -19.42
C TYR A 20 -21.03 3.89 -20.75
N MET A 21 -22.02 4.61 -21.30
CA MET A 21 -21.85 5.38 -22.54
C MET A 21 -20.84 6.53 -22.39
N ASP A 22 -20.78 7.10 -21.18
CA ASP A 22 -19.81 8.12 -20.74
C ASP A 22 -18.47 7.52 -20.24
N ASP A 23 -18.20 6.22 -20.51
CA ASP A 23 -16.97 5.51 -20.16
C ASP A 23 -16.66 5.35 -18.65
N TYR A 24 -17.65 5.60 -17.77
CA TYR A 24 -17.61 5.34 -16.32
C TYR A 24 -18.10 3.93 -15.97
N ILE A 25 -17.22 2.93 -16.07
CA ILE A 25 -17.60 1.52 -15.87
C ILE A 25 -17.91 1.11 -14.42
N PHE A 26 -17.47 1.91 -13.45
CA PHE A 26 -17.54 1.59 -12.01
C PHE A 26 -18.63 2.39 -11.29
N THR A 27 -19.39 1.74 -10.39
CA THR A 27 -20.46 2.40 -9.61
C THR A 27 -20.65 1.73 -8.24
N TYR A 28 -20.75 2.51 -7.14
CA TYR A 28 -20.96 1.97 -5.79
C TYR A 28 -22.43 1.68 -5.42
N ILE A 29 -22.65 0.60 -4.66
CA ILE A 29 -23.78 0.39 -3.75
C ILE A 29 -23.21 0.20 -2.33
N GLY A 30 -23.00 1.30 -1.59
CA GLY A 30 -22.30 1.25 -0.30
C GLY A 30 -20.90 0.65 -0.48
N PRO A 31 -20.52 -0.42 0.25
CA PRO A 31 -19.23 -1.10 0.08
C PRO A 31 -19.14 -1.99 -1.17
N VAL A 32 -20.26 -2.28 -1.86
CA VAL A 32 -20.27 -3.11 -3.07
C VAL A 32 -19.91 -2.27 -4.29
N LEU A 33 -19.03 -2.80 -5.16
CA LEU A 33 -18.64 -2.17 -6.41
C LEU A 33 -19.28 -2.90 -7.61
N ILE A 34 -20.04 -2.18 -8.43
CA ILE A 34 -20.47 -2.64 -9.75
C ILE A 34 -19.37 -2.33 -10.76
N SER A 35 -19.08 -3.27 -11.66
CA SER A 35 -18.15 -3.12 -12.77
C SER A 35 -18.81 -3.57 -14.08
N VAL A 36 -19.02 -2.66 -15.04
CA VAL A 36 -19.54 -3.00 -16.37
C VAL A 36 -18.37 -3.29 -17.32
N ASN A 37 -18.40 -4.39 -18.08
CA ASN A 37 -17.30 -4.69 -19.02
C ASN A 37 -17.25 -3.67 -20.17
N PRO A 38 -16.18 -2.88 -20.36
CA PRO A 38 -16.08 -1.90 -21.45
C PRO A 38 -15.91 -2.51 -22.84
N PHE A 39 -15.46 -3.77 -22.97
CA PHE A 39 -14.97 -4.37 -24.22
C PHE A 39 -13.88 -3.56 -24.95
N LYS A 40 -13.16 -2.70 -24.22
CA LYS A 40 -11.98 -1.94 -24.68
C LYS A 40 -11.04 -1.67 -23.49
N GLN A 41 -9.80 -1.32 -23.78
CA GLN A 41 -8.88 -0.80 -22.75
C GLN A 41 -9.32 0.60 -22.31
N MET A 42 -9.25 0.88 -21.02
CA MET A 42 -9.61 2.19 -20.44
C MET A 42 -8.36 2.98 -20.08
N PRO A 43 -8.34 4.31 -20.28
CA PRO A 43 -7.13 5.12 -20.14
C PRO A 43 -6.72 5.41 -18.69
N TYR A 44 -7.52 5.02 -17.70
CA TYR A 44 -7.39 5.36 -16.28
C TYR A 44 -6.93 4.18 -15.38
N PHE A 45 -6.19 3.24 -15.95
CA PHE A 45 -5.50 2.18 -15.21
C PHE A 45 -3.98 2.41 -15.23
N THR A 46 -3.55 3.60 -14.81
CA THR A 46 -2.13 4.01 -14.81
C THR A 46 -1.60 4.23 -13.39
N ASP A 47 -0.28 4.40 -13.27
CA ASP A 47 0.37 4.77 -12.01
C ASP A 47 -0.23 6.04 -11.38
N ARG A 48 -0.73 6.99 -12.20
CA ARG A 48 -1.40 8.21 -11.73
C ARG A 48 -2.66 7.88 -10.91
N GLU A 49 -3.47 6.93 -11.36
CA GLU A 49 -4.66 6.53 -10.61
C GLU A 49 -4.28 5.74 -9.37
N ILE A 50 -3.19 4.96 -9.39
CA ILE A 50 -2.68 4.31 -8.17
C ILE A 50 -2.33 5.37 -7.12
N GLU A 51 -1.56 6.40 -7.48
CA GLU A 51 -1.22 7.52 -6.59
C GLU A 51 -2.47 8.30 -6.10
N LEU A 52 -3.47 8.50 -6.98
CA LEU A 52 -4.72 9.20 -6.64
C LEU A 52 -5.55 8.46 -5.60
N TYR A 53 -5.62 7.13 -5.66
CA TYR A 53 -6.42 6.31 -4.74
C TYR A 53 -5.65 5.88 -3.48
N GLN A 54 -4.32 5.99 -3.46
CA GLN A 54 -3.49 5.54 -2.34
C GLN A 54 -3.74 6.33 -1.06
N GLY A 55 -4.32 5.66 -0.05
CA GLY A 55 -4.64 6.26 1.24
C GLY A 55 -5.85 7.20 1.26
N ALA A 56 -6.44 7.51 0.10
CA ALA A 56 -7.61 8.37 -0.04
C ALA A 56 -8.87 7.75 0.62
N ALA A 57 -9.81 8.58 1.07
CA ALA A 57 -11.12 8.08 1.46
C ALA A 57 -11.95 7.68 0.23
N GLN A 58 -12.79 6.65 0.37
CA GLN A 58 -13.58 6.07 -0.74
C GLN A 58 -14.52 7.08 -1.44
N TYR A 59 -14.79 8.23 -0.80
CA TYR A 59 -15.66 9.30 -1.28
C TYR A 59 -14.92 10.53 -1.82
N GLU A 60 -13.60 10.65 -1.61
CA GLU A 60 -12.80 11.77 -2.14
C GLU A 60 -12.64 11.68 -3.66
N ASN A 61 -12.61 10.45 -4.18
CA ASN A 61 -12.40 10.15 -5.58
C ASN A 61 -13.62 9.43 -6.19
N PRO A 62 -13.77 9.44 -7.54
CA PRO A 62 -14.83 8.70 -8.22
C PRO A 62 -14.81 7.19 -7.92
N PRO A 63 -15.92 6.45 -8.16
CA PRO A 63 -15.93 5.01 -7.94
C PRO A 63 -14.88 4.28 -8.78
N HIS A 64 -14.01 3.53 -8.12
CA HIS A 64 -12.95 2.75 -8.76
C HIS A 64 -12.60 1.48 -7.99
N ILE A 65 -12.01 0.50 -8.68
CA ILE A 65 -11.54 -0.76 -8.07
C ILE A 65 -10.32 -0.55 -7.15
N TYR A 66 -9.49 0.45 -7.43
CA TYR A 66 -8.34 0.81 -6.59
C TYR A 66 -8.78 1.35 -5.22
N ALA A 67 -9.84 2.16 -5.13
CA ALA A 67 -10.38 2.61 -3.84
C ALA A 67 -10.84 1.44 -2.95
N LEU A 68 -11.48 0.41 -3.53
CA LEU A 68 -11.88 -0.80 -2.81
C LEU A 68 -10.64 -1.59 -2.35
N THR A 69 -9.65 -1.74 -3.23
CA THR A 69 -8.40 -2.45 -2.93
C THR A 69 -7.58 -1.76 -1.84
N ASP A 70 -7.50 -0.42 -1.90
CA ASP A 70 -6.84 0.42 -0.90
C ASP A 70 -7.53 0.35 0.46
N ASN A 71 -8.86 0.33 0.47
CA ASN A 71 -9.66 0.14 1.69
C ASN A 71 -9.38 -1.23 2.33
N MET A 72 -9.36 -2.31 1.54
CA MET A 72 -8.97 -3.64 2.01
C MET A 72 -7.57 -3.63 2.63
N TYR A 73 -6.57 -3.14 1.89
CA TYR A 73 -5.18 -3.12 2.35
C TYR A 73 -5.00 -2.30 3.63
N ARG A 74 -5.66 -1.13 3.74
CA ARG A 74 -5.63 -0.33 4.97
C ARG A 74 -6.36 -0.98 6.14
N ASN A 75 -7.54 -1.57 5.94
CA ASN A 75 -8.28 -2.22 7.02
C ASN A 75 -7.48 -3.41 7.59
N MET A 76 -6.85 -4.21 6.71
CA MET A 76 -5.91 -5.27 7.12
C MET A 76 -4.80 -4.73 8.02
N MET A 77 -4.14 -3.64 7.60
CA MET A 77 -3.02 -3.04 8.32
C MET A 77 -3.42 -2.29 9.62
N ILE A 78 -4.64 -1.76 9.69
CA ILE A 78 -5.11 -0.92 10.81
C ILE A 78 -5.86 -1.72 11.87
N ASP A 79 -6.83 -2.54 11.46
CA ASP A 79 -7.68 -3.32 12.37
C ASP A 79 -7.11 -4.73 12.62
N GLY A 80 -6.15 -5.20 11.81
CA GLY A 80 -5.47 -6.49 12.01
C GLY A 80 -6.30 -7.70 11.59
N GLU A 81 -7.19 -7.53 10.61
CA GLU A 81 -8.15 -8.53 10.15
C GLU A 81 -7.85 -8.98 8.70
N ASN A 82 -7.93 -10.28 8.43
CA ASN A 82 -7.87 -10.81 7.07
C ASN A 82 -9.03 -10.26 6.23
N GLN A 83 -8.77 -9.93 4.97
CA GLN A 83 -9.77 -9.40 4.04
C GLN A 83 -9.98 -10.40 2.90
N CYS A 84 -11.17 -10.44 2.32
CA CYS A 84 -11.38 -11.13 1.04
C CYS A 84 -12.26 -10.31 0.10
N VAL A 85 -12.08 -10.48 -1.21
CA VAL A 85 -12.95 -9.90 -2.24
C VAL A 85 -13.55 -11.01 -3.09
N ILE A 86 -14.88 -10.99 -3.21
CA ILE A 86 -15.67 -11.93 -3.99
C ILE A 86 -16.11 -11.24 -5.27
N ILE A 87 -15.58 -11.71 -6.40
CA ILE A 87 -15.88 -11.18 -7.73
C ILE A 87 -16.88 -12.12 -8.41
N SER A 88 -18.02 -11.58 -8.81
CA SER A 88 -19.17 -12.36 -9.29
C SER A 88 -19.86 -11.69 -10.48
N GLY A 89 -20.64 -12.44 -11.26
CA GLY A 89 -21.25 -11.99 -12.51
C GLY A 89 -21.19 -13.04 -13.61
N GLU A 90 -21.91 -12.81 -14.71
CA GLU A 90 -22.00 -13.73 -15.85
C GLU A 90 -20.63 -14.06 -16.51
N SER A 91 -20.57 -15.13 -17.31
CA SER A 91 -19.37 -15.42 -18.10
C SER A 91 -19.10 -14.31 -19.12
N GLY A 92 -17.84 -13.84 -19.21
CA GLY A 92 -17.46 -12.69 -20.02
C GLY A 92 -17.72 -11.31 -19.40
N ALA A 93 -18.23 -11.21 -18.16
CA ALA A 93 -18.48 -9.93 -17.49
C ALA A 93 -17.22 -9.19 -16.97
N GLY A 94 -16.01 -9.74 -17.16
CA GLY A 94 -14.74 -9.07 -16.78
C GLY A 94 -14.15 -9.43 -15.41
N LYS A 95 -14.64 -10.49 -14.74
CA LYS A 95 -14.21 -10.91 -13.38
C LYS A 95 -12.69 -11.07 -13.22
N THR A 96 -12.06 -11.85 -14.11
CA THR A 96 -10.60 -12.07 -14.11
C THR A 96 -9.80 -10.80 -14.37
N VAL A 97 -10.33 -9.84 -15.13
CA VAL A 97 -9.69 -8.53 -15.34
C VAL A 97 -9.75 -7.69 -14.07
N ALA A 98 -10.89 -7.69 -13.37
CA ALA A 98 -11.00 -7.06 -12.05
C ALA A 98 -10.01 -7.68 -11.04
N ALA A 99 -9.87 -9.00 -11.01
CA ALA A 99 -8.85 -9.67 -10.18
C ALA A 99 -7.42 -9.21 -10.52
N LYS A 100 -7.08 -9.11 -11.81
CA LYS A 100 -5.77 -8.61 -12.27
C LYS A 100 -5.50 -7.17 -11.80
N TYR A 101 -6.49 -6.27 -11.82
CA TYR A 101 -6.32 -4.91 -11.30
C TYR A 101 -6.10 -4.84 -9.78
N ILE A 102 -6.79 -5.68 -9.00
CA ILE A 102 -6.60 -5.79 -7.54
C ILE A 102 -5.17 -6.26 -7.22
N MET A 103 -4.72 -7.33 -7.89
CA MET A 103 -3.35 -7.85 -7.73
C MET A 103 -2.29 -6.82 -8.15
N GLY A 104 -2.50 -6.11 -9.27
CA GLY A 104 -1.60 -5.04 -9.73
C GLY A 104 -1.48 -3.87 -8.74
N TYR A 105 -2.60 -3.42 -8.17
CA TYR A 105 -2.62 -2.35 -7.18
C TYR A 105 -1.88 -2.75 -5.89
N ILE A 106 -2.20 -3.93 -5.33
CA ILE A 106 -1.51 -4.50 -4.16
C ILE A 106 -0.01 -4.62 -4.43
N SER A 107 0.37 -5.11 -5.61
CA SER A 107 1.77 -5.24 -6.03
C SER A 107 2.50 -3.90 -6.04
N LYS A 108 1.87 -2.82 -6.52
CA LYS A 108 2.49 -1.48 -6.54
C LYS A 108 2.59 -0.84 -5.14
N VAL A 109 1.51 -0.86 -4.37
CA VAL A 109 1.40 -0.09 -3.10
C VAL A 109 2.16 -0.73 -1.93
N SER A 110 2.34 -2.04 -1.93
CA SER A 110 2.95 -2.77 -0.80
C SER A 110 4.48 -2.70 -0.68
N GLY A 111 5.19 -2.11 -1.65
CA GLY A 111 6.65 -1.94 -1.59
C GLY A 111 7.45 -3.25 -1.48
N GLY A 112 8.59 -3.21 -0.78
CA GLY A 112 9.37 -4.41 -0.41
C GLY A 112 10.62 -4.71 -1.24
N GLY A 113 11.47 -5.58 -0.69
CA GLY A 113 12.76 -6.00 -1.28
C GLY A 113 12.66 -7.12 -2.34
N SER A 114 13.81 -7.68 -2.73
CA SER A 114 13.89 -8.69 -3.80
C SER A 114 13.00 -9.93 -3.59
N LYS A 115 12.89 -10.44 -2.35
CA LYS A 115 11.98 -11.56 -2.02
C LYS A 115 10.51 -11.21 -2.32
N VAL A 116 10.09 -10.00 -1.95
CA VAL A 116 8.73 -9.50 -2.15
C VAL A 116 8.44 -9.32 -3.64
N GLN A 117 9.42 -8.83 -4.41
CA GLN A 117 9.31 -8.72 -5.85
C GLN A 117 9.16 -10.10 -6.52
N HIS A 118 9.90 -11.12 -6.08
CA HIS A 118 9.79 -12.49 -6.59
C HIS A 118 8.41 -13.11 -6.33
N VAL A 119 7.86 -12.97 -5.12
CA VAL A 119 6.50 -13.45 -4.80
C VAL A 119 5.44 -12.74 -5.66
N LYS A 120 5.57 -11.42 -5.87
CA LYS A 120 4.68 -10.65 -6.77
C LYS A 120 4.76 -11.16 -8.21
N GLU A 121 5.97 -11.44 -8.70
CA GLU A 121 6.20 -11.91 -10.06
C GLU A 121 5.60 -13.30 -10.29
N ILE A 122 5.78 -14.25 -9.35
CA ILE A 122 5.13 -15.56 -9.40
C ILE A 122 3.59 -15.43 -9.38
N ILE A 123 3.02 -14.58 -8.52
CA ILE A 123 1.56 -14.38 -8.47
C ILE A 123 1.04 -13.85 -9.81
N LEU A 124 1.75 -12.92 -10.46
CA LEU A 124 1.36 -12.40 -11.77
C LEU A 124 1.48 -13.49 -12.86
N GLN A 125 2.62 -14.17 -12.93
CA GLN A 125 2.90 -15.23 -13.93
C GLN A 125 2.08 -16.52 -13.73
N SER A 126 1.50 -16.74 -12.54
CA SER A 126 0.55 -17.83 -12.32
C SER A 126 -0.71 -17.71 -13.20
N ASN A 127 -1.07 -16.50 -13.66
CA ASN A 127 -2.26 -16.31 -14.48
C ASN A 127 -2.10 -16.87 -15.91
N PRO A 128 -1.09 -16.49 -16.72
CA PRO A 128 -0.84 -17.14 -18.03
C PRO A 128 -0.86 -18.67 -17.97
N LEU A 129 -0.12 -19.26 -17.01
CA LEU A 129 -0.07 -20.72 -16.85
C LEU A 129 -1.44 -21.34 -16.53
N LEU A 130 -2.15 -20.81 -15.54
CA LEU A 130 -3.45 -21.37 -15.15
C LEU A 130 -4.56 -21.03 -16.17
N GLU A 131 -4.42 -19.97 -16.96
CA GLU A 131 -5.33 -19.68 -18.07
C GLU A 131 -5.08 -20.64 -19.26
N ALA A 132 -3.82 -20.98 -19.57
CA ALA A 132 -3.49 -21.97 -20.61
C ALA A 132 -4.11 -23.35 -20.33
N PHE A 133 -3.97 -23.86 -19.11
CA PHE A 133 -4.47 -25.18 -18.72
C PHE A 133 -5.91 -25.18 -18.19
N GLY A 134 -6.45 -24.04 -17.76
CA GLY A 134 -7.75 -23.95 -17.08
C GLY A 134 -8.84 -23.17 -17.82
N ASN A 135 -8.50 -22.44 -18.90
CA ASN A 135 -9.47 -21.71 -19.70
C ASN A 135 -9.67 -22.32 -21.10
N ALA A 136 -10.83 -22.03 -21.69
CA ALA A 136 -11.21 -22.45 -23.03
C ALA A 136 -12.11 -21.42 -23.73
N LYS A 137 -12.25 -21.53 -25.05
CA LYS A 137 -13.27 -20.79 -25.81
C LYS A 137 -14.64 -21.42 -25.57
N THR A 138 -15.58 -20.65 -25.05
CA THR A 138 -17.01 -20.98 -25.04
C THR A 138 -17.77 -20.06 -25.99
N VAL A 139 -19.02 -20.39 -26.31
CA VAL A 139 -19.90 -19.52 -27.13
C VAL A 139 -19.96 -18.09 -26.56
N ARG A 140 -19.99 -17.95 -25.22
CA ARG A 140 -20.14 -16.65 -24.53
C ARG A 140 -18.84 -15.90 -24.30
N ASN A 141 -17.70 -16.57 -24.21
CA ASN A 141 -16.42 -15.97 -23.85
C ASN A 141 -15.23 -16.73 -24.47
N ASN A 142 -14.39 -16.00 -25.19
CA ASN A 142 -13.24 -16.56 -25.91
C ASN A 142 -12.13 -17.07 -24.95
N ASN A 143 -12.02 -16.49 -23.76
CA ASN A 143 -11.10 -16.91 -22.70
C ASN A 143 -11.90 -17.16 -21.40
N SER A 144 -12.66 -18.26 -21.37
CA SER A 144 -13.56 -18.61 -20.27
C SER A 144 -12.87 -19.54 -19.28
N SER A 145 -12.73 -19.10 -18.03
CA SER A 145 -12.31 -19.98 -16.94
C SER A 145 -13.26 -21.16 -16.76
N ARG A 146 -12.71 -22.37 -16.81
CA ARG A 146 -13.41 -23.65 -16.57
C ARG A 146 -12.98 -24.28 -15.24
N PHE A 147 -12.52 -23.45 -14.32
CA PHE A 147 -12.22 -23.72 -12.91
C PHE A 147 -12.44 -22.44 -12.11
N GLY A 148 -12.65 -22.55 -10.79
CA GLY A 148 -12.62 -21.43 -9.86
C GLY A 148 -11.24 -21.30 -9.20
N LYS A 149 -10.79 -20.06 -8.96
CA LYS A 149 -9.51 -19.77 -8.30
C LYS A 149 -9.68 -18.80 -7.13
N TYR A 150 -9.15 -19.19 -5.98
CA TYR A 150 -9.01 -18.33 -4.82
C TYR A 150 -7.52 -18.09 -4.56
N PHE A 151 -7.08 -16.84 -4.74
CA PHE A 151 -5.73 -16.40 -4.41
C PHE A 151 -5.74 -15.80 -3.01
N GLU A 152 -4.80 -16.20 -2.17
CA GLU A 152 -4.53 -15.59 -0.87
C GLU A 152 -3.15 -14.96 -0.95
N ILE A 153 -3.09 -13.62 -0.98
CA ILE A 153 -1.82 -12.89 -0.86
C ILE A 153 -1.52 -12.78 0.63
N GLN A 154 -0.38 -13.29 1.09
CA GLN A 154 -0.02 -13.29 2.51
C GLN A 154 1.00 -12.20 2.79
N PHE A 155 0.77 -11.46 3.88
CA PHE A 155 1.54 -10.29 4.26
C PHE A 155 2.26 -10.51 5.58
N SER A 156 3.41 -9.84 5.72
CA SER A 156 4.06 -9.60 7.00
C SER A 156 3.35 -8.47 7.77
N ARG A 157 3.60 -8.35 9.08
CA ARG A 157 3.15 -7.18 9.88
C ARG A 157 3.59 -5.81 9.34
N GLY A 158 4.58 -5.75 8.45
CA GLY A 158 5.01 -4.52 7.80
C GLY A 158 4.14 -4.09 6.62
N GLY A 159 3.24 -4.96 6.14
CA GLY A 159 2.43 -4.74 4.93
C GLY A 159 3.08 -5.23 3.63
N GLU A 160 4.29 -5.81 3.71
CA GLU A 160 4.95 -6.41 2.55
C GLU A 160 4.41 -7.83 2.28
N PRO A 161 4.02 -8.18 1.04
CA PRO A 161 3.58 -9.53 0.67
C PRO A 161 4.80 -10.44 0.51
N ASP A 162 4.95 -11.38 1.44
CA ASP A 162 6.11 -12.26 1.58
C ASP A 162 5.79 -13.75 1.42
N GLY A 163 4.56 -14.05 0.97
CA GLY A 163 4.10 -15.35 0.47
C GLY A 163 2.69 -15.30 -0.09
N GLY A 164 2.11 -16.46 -0.36
CA GLY A 164 0.72 -16.60 -0.79
C GLY A 164 0.26 -18.04 -0.86
N LYS A 165 -0.96 -18.23 -1.38
CA LYS A 165 -1.57 -19.55 -1.62
C LYS A 165 -2.63 -19.45 -2.71
N ILE A 166 -2.74 -20.49 -3.53
CA ILE A 166 -3.76 -20.66 -4.56
C ILE A 166 -4.57 -21.91 -4.23
N SER A 167 -5.88 -21.76 -4.12
CA SER A 167 -6.81 -22.89 -4.09
C SER A 167 -7.58 -22.94 -5.40
N ASN A 168 -7.42 -24.04 -6.15
CA ASN A 168 -8.21 -24.34 -7.34
C ASN A 168 -9.46 -25.14 -6.95
N PHE A 169 -10.54 -24.91 -7.68
CA PHE A 169 -11.80 -25.60 -7.51
C PHE A 169 -12.37 -25.98 -8.87
N LEU A 170 -12.91 -27.21 -8.99
CA LEU A 170 -13.93 -27.51 -9.99
C LEU A 170 -13.49 -27.32 -11.45
N LEU A 171 -12.36 -27.92 -11.81
CA LEU A 171 -11.91 -28.06 -13.20
C LEU A 171 -12.91 -28.90 -14.02
N GLU A 172 -13.36 -28.37 -15.15
CA GLU A 172 -14.26 -29.04 -16.10
C GLU A 172 -13.55 -30.18 -16.87
N LYS A 173 -13.29 -31.31 -16.20
CA LYS A 173 -12.55 -32.44 -16.78
C LYS A 173 -13.16 -32.98 -18.09
N SER A 174 -14.48 -32.91 -18.25
CA SER A 174 -15.18 -33.42 -19.44
C SER A 174 -14.75 -32.71 -20.73
N ARG A 175 -14.35 -31.43 -20.66
CA ARG A 175 -13.84 -30.67 -21.81
C ARG A 175 -12.62 -31.30 -22.48
N VAL A 176 -11.81 -32.04 -21.71
CA VAL A 176 -10.61 -32.75 -22.19
C VAL A 176 -10.95 -33.68 -23.36
N VAL A 177 -12.10 -34.36 -23.31
CA VAL A 177 -12.47 -35.41 -24.28
C VAL A 177 -13.62 -35.03 -25.20
N SER A 178 -14.41 -34.01 -24.84
CA SER A 178 -15.56 -33.59 -25.64
C SER A 178 -15.85 -32.10 -25.53
N GLN A 179 -16.33 -31.48 -26.61
CA GLN A 179 -16.66 -30.06 -26.67
C GLN A 179 -18.02 -29.83 -27.33
N ASN A 180 -18.72 -28.78 -26.93
CA ASN A 180 -19.93 -28.34 -27.62
C ASN A 180 -19.58 -27.67 -28.97
N GLU A 181 -20.56 -27.59 -29.86
CA GLU A 181 -20.44 -26.84 -31.12
C GLU A 181 -19.94 -25.41 -30.89
N ASN A 182 -19.03 -24.94 -31.76
CA ASN A 182 -18.40 -23.61 -31.70
C ASN A 182 -17.48 -23.33 -30.48
N GLU A 183 -17.22 -24.33 -29.61
CA GLU A 183 -16.29 -24.22 -28.48
C GLU A 183 -14.89 -24.79 -28.78
N ARG A 184 -13.88 -24.46 -27.96
CA ARG A 184 -12.57 -25.12 -27.96
C ARG A 184 -12.42 -26.05 -26.76
N ASN A 185 -11.45 -26.96 -26.85
CA ASN A 185 -10.82 -27.58 -25.70
C ASN A 185 -9.97 -26.53 -24.93
N PHE A 186 -9.20 -26.93 -23.91
CA PHE A 186 -8.31 -26.03 -23.19
C PHE A 186 -7.24 -25.40 -24.11
N HIS A 187 -6.86 -24.15 -23.82
CA HIS A 187 -5.98 -23.38 -24.71
C HIS A 187 -4.61 -24.03 -24.94
N ILE A 188 -4.05 -24.70 -23.92
CA ILE A 188 -2.73 -25.35 -23.98
C ILE A 188 -2.57 -26.29 -25.18
N TYR A 189 -3.63 -26.97 -25.63
CA TYR A 189 -3.55 -27.86 -26.80
C TYR A 189 -3.27 -27.08 -28.10
N TYR A 190 -3.97 -25.96 -28.31
CA TYR A 190 -3.82 -25.12 -29.50
C TYR A 190 -2.50 -24.32 -29.44
N GLN A 191 -2.14 -23.86 -28.23
CA GLN A 191 -0.86 -23.21 -27.95
C GLN A 191 0.32 -24.15 -28.23
N LEU A 192 0.25 -25.42 -27.82
CA LEU A 192 1.28 -26.42 -28.12
C LEU A 192 1.41 -26.66 -29.62
N ILE A 193 0.30 -26.84 -30.34
CA ILE A 193 0.32 -27.12 -31.79
C ILE A 193 0.91 -25.96 -32.60
N GLU A 194 0.50 -24.71 -32.31
CA GLU A 194 0.97 -23.52 -33.02
C GLU A 194 2.35 -23.04 -32.53
N GLY A 195 2.64 -23.16 -31.23
CA GLY A 195 3.83 -22.61 -30.57
C GLY A 195 5.05 -23.53 -30.47
N ALA A 196 4.89 -24.85 -30.59
CA ALA A 196 6.02 -25.78 -30.50
C ALA A 196 7.07 -25.55 -31.60
N SER A 197 8.35 -25.60 -31.22
CA SER A 197 9.48 -25.61 -32.15
C SER A 197 9.52 -26.88 -33.02
N ALA A 198 10.23 -26.84 -34.15
CA ALA A 198 10.32 -28.00 -35.06
C ALA A 198 10.78 -29.29 -34.35
N GLN A 199 11.78 -29.21 -33.48
CA GLN A 199 12.28 -30.34 -32.68
C GLN A 199 11.22 -30.87 -31.70
N GLN A 200 10.48 -29.97 -31.04
CA GLN A 200 9.37 -30.39 -30.17
C GLN A 200 8.23 -31.01 -30.96
N ARG A 201 7.91 -30.51 -32.16
CA ARG A 201 6.87 -31.08 -33.02
C ARG A 201 7.20 -32.50 -33.46
N GLU A 202 8.45 -32.76 -33.83
CA GLU A 202 8.93 -34.10 -34.16
C GLU A 202 8.90 -35.02 -32.93
N ALA A 203 9.49 -34.61 -31.81
CA ALA A 203 9.58 -35.42 -30.58
C ALA A 203 8.22 -35.71 -29.91
N LEU A 204 7.23 -34.82 -30.06
CA LEU A 204 5.88 -34.96 -29.51
C LEU A 204 4.85 -35.48 -30.54
N GLY A 205 5.26 -35.70 -31.79
CA GLY A 205 4.36 -36.12 -32.88
C GLY A 205 3.21 -35.14 -33.12
N ILE A 206 3.50 -33.84 -33.11
CA ILE A 206 2.50 -32.77 -33.25
C ILE A 206 2.04 -32.67 -34.70
N MET A 207 0.77 -32.98 -34.92
CA MET A 207 0.05 -32.84 -36.19
C MET A 207 -0.88 -31.62 -36.17
N THR A 208 -1.63 -31.41 -37.23
CA THR A 208 -2.65 -30.36 -37.30
C THR A 208 -3.83 -30.66 -36.35
N PRO A 209 -4.57 -29.63 -35.86
CA PRO A 209 -5.63 -29.84 -34.86
C PRO A 209 -6.76 -30.80 -35.27
N ASP A 210 -7.04 -30.91 -36.57
CA ASP A 210 -8.05 -31.79 -37.15
C ASP A 210 -7.71 -33.29 -37.06
N TYR A 211 -6.42 -33.64 -36.95
CA TYR A 211 -5.95 -35.01 -36.75
C TYR A 211 -6.35 -35.58 -35.37
N TYR A 212 -6.58 -34.72 -34.37
CA TYR A 212 -6.84 -35.15 -33.00
C TYR A 212 -8.34 -35.22 -32.69
N TYR A 213 -8.83 -36.40 -32.36
CA TYR A 213 -10.24 -36.64 -32.01
C TYR A 213 -10.74 -35.76 -30.85
N TYR A 214 -9.88 -35.43 -29.88
CA TYR A 214 -10.22 -34.54 -28.76
C TYR A 214 -10.21 -33.04 -29.11
N LEU A 215 -9.93 -32.66 -30.36
CA LEU A 215 -9.94 -31.26 -30.82
C LEU A 215 -10.86 -31.02 -32.03
N ASN A 216 -11.15 -32.05 -32.83
CA ASN A 216 -11.88 -31.91 -34.10
C ASN A 216 -13.42 -31.94 -33.99
N GLN A 217 -13.97 -32.36 -32.84
CA GLN A 217 -15.42 -32.52 -32.61
C GLN A 217 -16.25 -31.24 -32.85
N SER A 218 -15.72 -30.06 -32.53
CA SER A 218 -16.44 -28.78 -32.65
C SER A 218 -16.17 -28.01 -33.95
N GLY A 219 -15.28 -28.53 -34.82
CA GLY A 219 -14.76 -27.84 -36.00
C GLY A 219 -14.04 -26.51 -35.71
N THR A 220 -13.80 -26.16 -34.45
CA THR A 220 -13.37 -24.83 -34.04
C THR A 220 -11.94 -24.83 -33.50
N TYR A 221 -11.00 -24.38 -34.32
CA TYR A 221 -9.58 -24.37 -33.98
C TYR A 221 -9.06 -22.99 -33.59
N LYS A 222 -9.53 -21.92 -34.26
CA LYS A 222 -9.06 -20.54 -34.06
C LYS A 222 -10.03 -19.68 -33.23
N VAL A 223 -9.46 -18.61 -32.66
CA VAL A 223 -10.15 -17.60 -31.84
C VAL A 223 -9.75 -16.22 -32.32
N ASP A 224 -10.75 -15.38 -32.62
CA ASP A 224 -10.52 -14.01 -33.07
C ASP A 224 -9.83 -13.19 -31.98
N GLY A 225 -8.72 -12.55 -32.34
CA GLY A 225 -7.90 -11.72 -31.44
C GLY A 225 -6.92 -12.48 -30.54
N THR A 226 -6.82 -13.81 -30.64
CA THR A 226 -5.87 -14.65 -29.90
C THR A 226 -4.69 -15.04 -30.78
N ASN A 227 -3.49 -15.12 -30.19
CA ASN A 227 -2.28 -15.63 -30.85
C ASN A 227 -1.71 -16.79 -30.03
N ASP A 228 -2.24 -17.99 -30.26
CA ASP A 228 -1.90 -19.19 -29.50
C ASP A 228 -0.36 -19.49 -29.51
N SER A 229 0.38 -19.07 -30.55
CA SER A 229 1.85 -19.21 -30.62
C SER A 229 2.60 -18.26 -29.66
N LYS A 230 2.12 -17.01 -29.50
CA LYS A 230 2.64 -16.06 -28.51
C LYS A 230 2.26 -16.47 -27.09
N ASP A 231 1.01 -16.90 -26.91
CA ASP A 231 0.49 -17.32 -25.60
C ASP A 231 1.19 -18.59 -25.10
N PHE A 232 1.67 -19.47 -26.01
CA PHE A 232 2.55 -20.58 -25.67
C PHE A 232 3.90 -20.11 -25.10
N GLN A 233 4.53 -19.09 -25.69
CA GLN A 233 5.79 -18.53 -25.19
C GLN A 233 5.62 -17.95 -23.79
N GLU A 234 4.54 -17.20 -23.55
CA GLU A 234 4.19 -16.67 -22.21
C GLU A 234 3.93 -17.79 -21.20
N THR A 235 3.33 -18.91 -21.63
CA THR A 235 3.09 -20.09 -20.78
C THR A 235 4.40 -20.79 -20.40
N MET A 236 5.34 -20.93 -21.33
CA MET A 236 6.68 -21.48 -21.07
C MET A 236 7.50 -20.58 -20.13
N GLU A 237 7.48 -19.26 -20.36
CA GLU A 237 8.13 -18.27 -19.49
C GLU A 237 7.54 -18.31 -18.07
N ALA A 238 6.21 -18.40 -17.94
CA ALA A 238 5.55 -18.54 -16.66
C ALA A 238 6.03 -19.78 -15.88
N MET A 239 6.12 -20.95 -16.53
CA MET A 239 6.65 -22.18 -15.90
C MET A 239 8.10 -22.01 -15.43
N GLN A 240 8.93 -21.29 -16.20
CA GLN A 240 10.30 -20.98 -15.82
C GLN A 240 10.37 -20.04 -14.60
N VAL A 241 9.55 -18.99 -14.54
CA VAL A 241 9.51 -18.03 -13.41
C VAL A 241 8.98 -18.67 -12.12
N ILE A 242 8.01 -19.59 -12.23
CA ILE A 242 7.52 -20.40 -11.10
C ILE A 242 8.60 -21.36 -10.57
N GLY A 243 9.63 -21.65 -11.36
CA GLY A 243 10.72 -22.55 -10.98
C GLY A 243 10.46 -24.02 -11.31
N ILE A 244 9.59 -24.32 -12.27
CA ILE A 244 9.39 -25.70 -12.76
C ILE A 244 10.64 -26.11 -13.55
N PRO A 245 11.34 -27.21 -13.19
CA PRO A 245 12.54 -27.67 -13.90
C PRO A 245 12.29 -27.97 -15.37
N GLY A 246 13.26 -27.71 -16.25
CA GLY A 246 13.10 -27.84 -17.71
C GLY A 246 12.76 -29.26 -18.18
N ASP A 247 13.29 -30.28 -17.51
CA ASP A 247 12.96 -31.70 -17.73
C ASP A 247 11.49 -32.02 -17.36
N ILE A 248 10.97 -31.37 -16.30
CA ILE A 248 9.56 -31.47 -15.93
C ILE A 248 8.68 -30.66 -16.89
N GLN A 249 9.11 -29.49 -17.35
CA GLN A 249 8.39 -28.74 -18.40
C GLN A 249 8.24 -29.59 -19.67
N THR A 250 9.29 -30.31 -20.08
CA THR A 250 9.20 -31.27 -21.21
C THR A 250 8.18 -32.38 -20.91
N GLN A 251 8.20 -32.98 -19.72
CA GLN A 251 7.24 -34.02 -19.34
C GLN A 251 5.79 -33.52 -19.22
N VAL A 252 5.58 -32.26 -18.82
CA VAL A 252 4.27 -31.58 -18.85
C VAL A 252 3.74 -31.55 -20.29
N LEU A 253 4.56 -31.14 -21.27
CA LEU A 253 4.18 -31.13 -22.68
C LEU A 253 4.00 -32.55 -23.26
N GLN A 254 4.81 -33.53 -22.82
CA GLN A 254 4.64 -34.94 -23.21
C GLN A 254 3.30 -35.50 -22.73
N ILE A 255 2.83 -35.17 -21.52
CA ILE A 255 1.50 -35.59 -21.05
C ILE A 255 0.40 -34.93 -21.89
N VAL A 256 0.51 -33.62 -22.19
CA VAL A 256 -0.47 -32.91 -23.04
C VAL A 256 -0.55 -33.52 -24.44
N ALA A 257 0.58 -33.77 -25.10
CA ALA A 257 0.61 -34.46 -26.40
C ALA A 257 0.13 -35.92 -26.29
N GLY A 258 0.53 -36.63 -25.23
CA GLY A 258 0.13 -38.00 -24.95
C GLY A 258 -1.39 -38.14 -24.82
N ILE A 259 -2.07 -37.19 -24.17
CA ILE A 259 -3.54 -37.15 -24.08
C ILE A 259 -4.19 -36.97 -25.46
N LEU A 260 -3.64 -36.10 -26.32
CA LEU A 260 -4.14 -35.90 -27.68
C LEU A 260 -4.04 -37.18 -28.52
N HIS A 261 -2.88 -37.85 -28.48
CA HIS A 261 -2.69 -39.14 -29.16
C HIS A 261 -3.54 -40.26 -28.55
N LEU A 262 -3.76 -40.25 -27.22
CA LEU A 262 -4.63 -41.22 -26.55
C LEU A 262 -6.07 -41.15 -27.10
N GLY A 263 -6.56 -39.95 -27.40
CA GLY A 263 -7.90 -39.75 -27.96
C GLY A 263 -8.11 -40.34 -29.35
N ASN A 264 -7.03 -40.55 -30.11
CA ASN A 264 -7.09 -41.16 -31.43
C ASN A 264 -7.22 -42.69 -31.39
N ILE A 265 -7.04 -43.33 -30.23
CA ILE A 265 -7.27 -44.77 -30.07
C ILE A 265 -8.77 -45.05 -30.24
N SER A 266 -9.12 -45.72 -31.32
CA SER A 266 -10.46 -46.22 -31.63
C SER A 266 -10.61 -47.70 -31.29
N PHE A 267 -11.85 -48.13 -31.05
CA PHE A 267 -12.20 -49.51 -30.73
C PHE A 267 -13.30 -50.00 -31.69
N ILE A 268 -13.21 -51.26 -32.10
CA ILE A 268 -14.20 -51.99 -32.89
C ILE A 268 -14.83 -53.11 -32.05
N GLU A 269 -16.02 -53.56 -32.43
CA GLU A 269 -16.68 -54.68 -31.77
C GLU A 269 -16.28 -56.02 -32.40
N ALA A 270 -15.73 -56.91 -31.58
CA ALA A 270 -15.35 -58.27 -31.94
C ALA A 270 -16.02 -59.26 -30.96
N GLY A 271 -17.16 -59.84 -31.36
CA GLY A 271 -17.86 -60.86 -30.58
C GLY A 271 -18.38 -60.35 -29.22
N ASN A 272 -19.06 -59.21 -29.20
CA ASN A 272 -19.54 -58.46 -28.01
C ASN A 272 -18.43 -57.83 -27.14
N TYR A 273 -17.17 -57.93 -27.53
CA TYR A 273 -16.03 -57.32 -26.82
C TYR A 273 -15.39 -56.20 -27.65
N GLY A 274 -14.82 -55.21 -26.97
CA GLY A 274 -14.09 -54.10 -27.59
C GLY A 274 -12.64 -54.50 -27.87
N GLN A 275 -12.23 -54.40 -29.13
CA GLN A 275 -10.85 -54.57 -29.58
C GLN A 275 -10.32 -53.24 -30.15
N VAL A 276 -9.04 -52.93 -29.94
CA VAL A 276 -8.42 -51.74 -30.57
C VAL A 276 -8.40 -51.90 -32.09
N GLU A 277 -8.83 -50.87 -32.83
CA GLU A 277 -8.94 -50.90 -34.29
C GLU A 277 -7.57 -50.96 -34.98
N SER A 278 -6.61 -50.14 -34.52
CA SER A 278 -5.24 -50.13 -35.00
C SER A 278 -4.26 -50.10 -33.83
N THR A 279 -3.41 -51.12 -33.75
CA THR A 279 -2.34 -51.23 -32.75
C THR A 279 -1.26 -50.16 -32.92
N ASP A 280 -1.10 -49.59 -34.11
CA ASP A 280 -0.11 -48.55 -34.39
C ASP A 280 -0.42 -47.26 -33.63
N LEU A 281 -1.71 -46.98 -33.41
CA LEU A 281 -2.20 -45.82 -32.64
C LEU A 281 -1.89 -45.93 -31.13
N LEU A 282 -1.47 -47.10 -30.64
CA LEU A 282 -1.01 -47.29 -29.26
C LEU A 282 0.45 -46.86 -29.08
N ALA A 283 1.28 -46.94 -30.12
CA ALA A 283 2.73 -46.78 -30.00
C ALA A 283 3.13 -45.36 -29.56
N PHE A 284 2.51 -44.33 -30.15
CA PHE A 284 2.81 -42.93 -29.83
C PHE A 284 2.41 -42.50 -28.41
N PRO A 285 1.17 -42.75 -27.93
CA PRO A 285 0.82 -42.44 -26.55
C PRO A 285 1.57 -43.33 -25.54
N ALA A 286 1.89 -44.58 -25.88
CA ALA A 286 2.72 -45.44 -25.03
C ALA A 286 4.14 -44.87 -24.86
N TYR A 287 4.77 -44.42 -25.95
CA TYR A 287 6.08 -43.75 -25.92
C TYR A 287 6.07 -42.46 -25.09
N LEU A 288 5.10 -41.56 -25.31
CA LEU A 288 5.02 -40.28 -24.60
C LEU A 288 4.69 -40.43 -23.11
N LEU A 289 3.96 -41.48 -22.73
CA LEU A 289 3.65 -41.79 -21.33
C LEU A 289 4.67 -42.76 -20.70
N GLY A 290 5.65 -43.26 -21.46
CA GLY A 290 6.68 -44.19 -20.99
C GLY A 290 6.13 -45.52 -20.48
N ILE A 291 5.09 -46.05 -21.12
CA ILE A 291 4.42 -47.30 -20.74
C ILE A 291 4.53 -48.35 -21.85
N ASP A 292 4.41 -49.63 -21.50
CA ASP A 292 4.35 -50.70 -22.51
C ASP A 292 3.02 -50.64 -23.31
N PRO A 293 3.05 -50.69 -24.65
CA PRO A 293 1.85 -50.58 -25.48
C PRO A 293 0.89 -51.76 -25.34
N ASN A 294 1.38 -52.97 -25.03
CA ASN A 294 0.52 -54.13 -24.80
C ASN A 294 -0.24 -53.98 -23.47
N ARG A 295 0.43 -53.50 -22.41
CA ARG A 295 -0.23 -53.13 -21.15
C ARG A 295 -1.24 -52.01 -21.34
N LEU A 296 -0.95 -51.01 -22.17
CA LEU A 296 -1.92 -49.97 -22.53
C LEU A 296 -3.16 -50.59 -23.20
N GLN A 297 -2.97 -51.48 -24.17
CA GLN A 297 -4.08 -52.21 -24.82
C GLN A 297 -4.90 -53.01 -23.81
N ASP A 298 -4.26 -53.91 -23.05
CA ASP A 298 -4.90 -54.79 -22.08
C ASP A 298 -5.72 -54.03 -21.04
N LYS A 299 -5.20 -52.92 -20.52
CA LYS A 299 -5.89 -52.11 -19.50
C LYS A 299 -6.97 -51.16 -20.07
N LEU A 300 -6.99 -50.94 -21.39
CA LEU A 300 -8.08 -50.24 -22.08
C LEU A 300 -9.23 -51.18 -22.46
N THR A 301 -8.93 -52.44 -22.79
CA THR A 301 -9.93 -53.44 -23.24
C THR A 301 -10.35 -54.44 -22.17
N SER A 302 -9.69 -54.48 -21.00
CA SER A 302 -10.07 -55.36 -19.88
C SER A 302 -9.99 -54.66 -18.52
N ARG A 303 -10.72 -55.21 -17.53
CA ARG A 303 -10.74 -54.72 -16.15
C ARG A 303 -10.66 -55.87 -15.16
N LYS A 304 -9.89 -55.70 -14.09
CA LYS A 304 -9.81 -56.67 -13.00
C LYS A 304 -10.96 -56.43 -12.01
N MET A 305 -11.82 -57.42 -11.82
CA MET A 305 -12.98 -57.36 -10.93
C MET A 305 -12.86 -58.38 -9.79
N ASP A 306 -12.93 -57.91 -8.55
CA ASP A 306 -12.97 -58.77 -7.37
C ASP A 306 -14.42 -59.20 -7.07
N SER A 307 -14.78 -60.41 -7.51
CA SER A 307 -16.05 -61.04 -7.19
C SER A 307 -16.03 -61.65 -5.80
N LYS A 308 -17.02 -61.31 -4.97
CA LYS A 308 -17.24 -61.93 -3.66
C LYS A 308 -18.46 -62.85 -3.71
N TRP A 309 -18.21 -64.14 -3.87
CA TRP A 309 -19.23 -65.18 -3.84
C TRP A 309 -18.94 -66.17 -2.70
N GLY A 310 -19.95 -66.48 -1.89
CA GLY A 310 -19.82 -67.47 -0.80
C GLY A 310 -18.74 -67.17 0.26
N GLY A 311 -18.37 -65.90 0.47
CA GLY A 311 -17.35 -65.51 1.46
C GLY A 311 -15.89 -65.62 0.99
N LYS A 312 -15.63 -66.12 -0.22
CA LYS A 312 -14.32 -66.02 -0.89
C LYS A 312 -14.28 -64.79 -1.80
N SER A 313 -13.10 -64.22 -1.97
CA SER A 313 -12.83 -63.14 -2.94
C SER A 313 -11.99 -63.72 -4.07
N GLU A 314 -12.52 -63.74 -5.29
CA GLU A 314 -11.82 -64.18 -6.49
C GLU A 314 -11.70 -62.99 -7.46
N SER A 315 -10.50 -62.81 -8.01
CA SER A 315 -10.17 -61.67 -8.89
C SER A 315 -10.15 -62.15 -10.33
N ILE A 316 -11.09 -61.64 -11.15
CA ILE A 316 -11.35 -62.09 -12.52
C ILE A 316 -11.08 -60.93 -13.47
N ASN A 317 -10.31 -61.16 -14.54
CA ASN A 317 -10.18 -60.19 -15.63
C ASN A 317 -11.41 -60.30 -16.55
N VAL A 318 -12.15 -59.21 -16.69
CA VAL A 318 -13.35 -59.10 -17.51
C VAL A 318 -13.02 -58.22 -18.73
N THR A 319 -13.17 -58.79 -19.93
CA THR A 319 -13.05 -58.03 -21.19
C THR A 319 -14.24 -57.07 -21.33
N LEU A 320 -13.94 -55.83 -21.70
CA LEU A 320 -14.89 -54.73 -21.84
C LEU A 320 -15.54 -54.75 -23.23
N ASN A 321 -16.72 -54.14 -23.38
CA ASN A 321 -17.31 -53.86 -24.69
C ASN A 321 -16.74 -52.56 -25.31
N GLN A 322 -17.10 -52.26 -26.57
CA GLN A 322 -16.60 -51.08 -27.30
C GLN A 322 -16.83 -49.75 -26.55
N GLU A 323 -18.02 -49.54 -26.01
CA GLU A 323 -18.34 -48.33 -25.23
C GLU A 323 -17.51 -48.25 -23.95
N GLN A 324 -17.42 -49.34 -23.18
CA GLN A 324 -16.64 -49.39 -21.95
C GLN A 324 -15.15 -49.16 -22.18
N ALA A 325 -14.60 -49.57 -23.33
CA ALA A 325 -13.23 -49.28 -23.74
C ALA A 325 -13.03 -47.78 -24.05
N ASN A 326 -13.94 -47.17 -24.83
CA ASN A 326 -13.97 -45.71 -25.04
C ASN A 326 -14.04 -44.93 -23.72
N TYR A 327 -14.95 -45.31 -22.81
CA TYR A 327 -15.04 -44.69 -21.48
C TYR A 327 -13.76 -44.86 -20.64
N THR A 328 -13.05 -45.97 -20.79
CA THR A 328 -11.81 -46.26 -20.07
C THR A 328 -10.65 -45.41 -20.60
N ARG A 329 -10.53 -45.25 -21.92
CA ARG A 329 -9.62 -44.27 -22.59
C ARG A 329 -9.89 -42.84 -22.11
N ASP A 330 -11.14 -42.42 -22.14
CA ASP A 330 -11.55 -41.07 -21.76
C ASP A 330 -11.33 -40.80 -20.26
N ALA A 331 -11.54 -41.80 -19.40
CA ALA A 331 -11.26 -41.70 -17.97
C ALA A 331 -9.76 -41.50 -17.68
N LEU A 332 -8.89 -42.19 -18.42
CA LEU A 332 -7.43 -42.01 -18.33
C LEU A 332 -7.01 -40.60 -18.77
N ALA A 333 -7.51 -40.12 -19.92
CA ALA A 333 -7.25 -38.77 -20.42
C ALA A 333 -7.67 -37.68 -19.41
N LYS A 334 -8.91 -37.77 -18.89
CA LYS A 334 -9.45 -36.85 -17.86
C LYS A 334 -8.60 -36.86 -16.59
N ALA A 335 -8.12 -38.03 -16.16
CA ALA A 335 -7.33 -38.17 -14.94
C ALA A 335 -5.90 -37.64 -15.08
N LEU A 336 -5.23 -37.92 -16.20
CA LEU A 336 -3.91 -37.34 -16.52
C LEU A 336 -3.97 -35.81 -16.51
N TYR A 337 -4.94 -35.23 -17.23
CA TYR A 337 -5.09 -33.77 -17.31
C TYR A 337 -5.38 -33.13 -15.95
N ALA A 338 -6.29 -33.72 -15.16
CA ALA A 338 -6.64 -33.19 -13.84
C ALA A 338 -5.45 -33.24 -12.85
N ARG A 339 -4.71 -34.36 -12.80
CA ARG A 339 -3.52 -34.50 -11.94
C ARG A 339 -2.39 -33.57 -12.37
N LEU A 340 -2.21 -33.37 -13.68
CA LEU A 340 -1.27 -32.40 -14.22
C LEU A 340 -1.62 -30.97 -13.77
N PHE A 341 -2.90 -30.58 -13.87
CA PHE A 341 -3.38 -29.28 -13.41
C PHE A 341 -3.17 -29.08 -11.90
N ASP A 342 -3.51 -30.08 -11.08
CA ASP A 342 -3.28 -30.03 -9.63
C ASP A 342 -1.78 -29.90 -9.30
N TYR A 343 -0.89 -30.58 -10.03
CA TYR A 343 0.57 -30.41 -9.90
C TYR A 343 1.05 -28.99 -10.24
N LEU A 344 0.51 -28.35 -11.28
CA LEU A 344 0.87 -26.97 -11.63
C LEU A 344 0.47 -26.01 -10.49
N VAL A 345 -0.72 -26.19 -9.92
CA VAL A 345 -1.19 -25.42 -8.75
C VAL A 345 -0.33 -25.68 -7.51
N GLU A 346 0.05 -26.94 -7.25
CA GLU A 346 0.96 -27.29 -6.15
C GLU A 346 2.35 -26.67 -6.33
N SER A 347 2.86 -26.63 -7.57
CA SER A 347 4.16 -26.05 -7.90
C SER A 347 4.18 -24.53 -7.68
N ILE A 348 3.12 -23.81 -8.08
CA ILE A 348 2.96 -22.40 -7.75
C ILE A 348 2.92 -22.20 -6.23
N ASN A 349 2.11 -23.02 -5.52
CA ASN A 349 2.00 -22.95 -4.05
C ASN A 349 3.34 -23.16 -3.34
N LYS A 350 4.18 -24.09 -3.80
CA LYS A 350 5.53 -24.31 -3.30
C LYS A 350 6.43 -23.09 -3.50
N ALA A 351 6.33 -22.42 -4.65
CA ALA A 351 7.13 -21.24 -4.99
C ALA A 351 6.79 -20.00 -4.13
N ILE A 352 5.53 -19.85 -3.68
CA ILE A 352 5.08 -18.72 -2.85
C ILE A 352 4.87 -19.08 -1.37
N GLN A 353 5.29 -20.27 -0.92
CA GLN A 353 4.98 -20.78 0.42
C GLN A 353 5.58 -19.91 1.55
N LYS A 354 4.75 -19.55 2.54
CA LYS A 354 5.17 -18.93 3.80
C LYS A 354 5.08 -19.94 4.97
N PRO A 355 6.04 -19.95 5.92
CA PRO A 355 6.01 -20.88 7.05
C PRO A 355 4.97 -20.54 8.14
N TYR A 356 4.51 -19.29 8.20
CA TYR A 356 3.52 -18.81 9.18
C TYR A 356 2.54 -17.83 8.53
N GLU A 357 1.25 -18.05 8.71
CA GLU A 357 0.20 -17.12 8.27
C GLU A 357 0.01 -16.01 9.33
N GLU A 358 0.01 -14.74 8.90
CA GLU A 358 -0.27 -13.59 9.77
C GLU A 358 -1.49 -12.83 9.27
N PHE A 359 -1.35 -12.11 8.16
CA PHE A 359 -2.43 -11.40 7.49
C PHE A 359 -2.56 -11.84 6.04
N SER A 360 -3.78 -11.84 5.51
CA SER A 360 -4.04 -12.19 4.11
C SER A 360 -5.10 -11.30 3.45
N ILE A 361 -4.94 -11.13 2.14
CA ILE A 361 -5.97 -10.63 1.23
C ILE A 361 -6.34 -11.76 0.26
N GLY A 362 -7.56 -12.28 0.42
CA GLY A 362 -8.18 -13.24 -0.48
C GLY A 362 -8.80 -12.57 -1.71
N VAL A 363 -8.61 -13.13 -2.90
CA VAL A 363 -9.27 -12.73 -4.15
C VAL A 363 -9.92 -13.96 -4.77
N LEU A 364 -11.25 -14.01 -4.77
CA LEU A 364 -12.03 -15.08 -5.38
C LEU A 364 -12.48 -14.67 -6.79
N ASP A 365 -11.90 -15.33 -7.80
CA ASP A 365 -12.33 -15.29 -9.19
C ASP A 365 -12.90 -16.67 -9.56
N ILE A 366 -14.23 -16.78 -9.57
CA ILE A 366 -14.95 -18.02 -9.92
C ILE A 366 -15.63 -17.85 -11.28
N TYR A 367 -15.90 -18.95 -11.97
CA TYR A 367 -16.78 -18.95 -13.14
C TYR A 367 -18.16 -18.32 -12.82
N GLY A 368 -18.81 -17.74 -13.83
CA GLY A 368 -20.14 -17.15 -13.64
C GLY A 368 -21.23 -18.21 -13.53
N PHE A 369 -22.45 -17.77 -13.20
CA PHE A 369 -23.65 -18.58 -13.38
C PHE A 369 -23.84 -18.92 -14.87
N GLU A 370 -24.23 -20.16 -15.20
CA GLU A 370 -24.34 -20.66 -16.57
C GLU A 370 -25.76 -21.16 -16.89
N ILE A 371 -26.32 -20.66 -18.00
CA ILE A 371 -27.60 -21.11 -18.56
C ILE A 371 -27.40 -21.26 -20.06
N PHE A 372 -27.22 -22.50 -20.53
CA PHE A 372 -27.06 -22.86 -21.93
C PHE A 372 -28.33 -23.52 -22.49
N GLN A 373 -28.36 -23.77 -23.80
CA GLN A 373 -29.47 -24.47 -24.46
C GLN A 373 -29.61 -25.93 -23.98
N ARG A 374 -28.50 -26.59 -23.66
CA ARG A 374 -28.43 -27.87 -22.93
C ARG A 374 -27.52 -27.67 -21.73
N ASN A 375 -27.99 -28.00 -20.53
CA ASN A 375 -27.23 -27.89 -19.29
C ASN A 375 -26.99 -29.29 -18.71
N GLY A 376 -25.73 -29.65 -18.51
CA GLY A 376 -25.36 -30.96 -17.94
C GLY A 376 -25.07 -30.90 -16.44
N PHE A 377 -24.48 -31.99 -15.94
CA PHE A 377 -23.98 -32.12 -14.57
C PHE A 377 -23.00 -30.99 -14.19
N GLU A 378 -22.17 -30.56 -15.14
CA GLU A 378 -21.18 -29.48 -14.96
C GLU A 378 -21.85 -28.14 -14.68
N GLN A 379 -22.86 -27.75 -15.47
CA GLN A 379 -23.64 -26.53 -15.21
C GLN A 379 -24.39 -26.62 -13.87
N PHE A 380 -24.92 -27.79 -13.52
CA PHE A 380 -25.57 -28.01 -12.22
C PHE A 380 -24.60 -27.76 -11.05
N CYS A 381 -23.37 -28.26 -11.13
CA CYS A 381 -22.33 -28.01 -10.13
C CYS A 381 -21.85 -26.55 -10.12
N ILE A 382 -21.70 -25.92 -11.29
CA ILE A 382 -21.35 -24.50 -11.44
C ILE A 382 -22.40 -23.60 -10.78
N ASN A 383 -23.68 -23.86 -11.03
CA ASN A 383 -24.79 -23.09 -10.51
C ASN A 383 -25.00 -23.33 -9.02
N PHE A 384 -24.81 -24.55 -8.51
CA PHE A 384 -24.80 -24.84 -7.07
C PHE A 384 -23.77 -24.00 -6.30
N VAL A 385 -22.56 -23.85 -6.81
CA VAL A 385 -21.53 -23.05 -6.11
C VAL A 385 -21.83 -21.54 -6.20
N ASN A 386 -22.41 -21.07 -7.29
CA ASN A 386 -22.90 -19.69 -7.37
C ASN A 386 -24.07 -19.45 -6.38
N GLU A 387 -25.00 -20.39 -6.24
CA GLU A 387 -26.10 -20.35 -5.25
C GLU A 387 -25.55 -20.26 -3.81
N LYS A 388 -24.52 -21.07 -3.49
CA LYS A 388 -23.78 -21.04 -2.23
C LYS A 388 -23.14 -19.69 -1.95
N LEU A 389 -22.40 -19.13 -2.92
CA LEU A 389 -21.75 -17.82 -2.76
C LEU A 389 -22.77 -16.68 -2.60
N GLN A 390 -23.92 -16.77 -3.28
CA GLN A 390 -25.00 -15.81 -3.10
C GLN A 390 -25.64 -15.93 -1.71
N GLN A 391 -25.85 -17.14 -1.17
CA GLN A 391 -26.31 -17.34 0.21
C GLN A 391 -25.36 -16.67 1.22
N ILE A 392 -24.04 -16.83 1.08
CA ILE A 392 -23.05 -16.16 1.96
C ILE A 392 -23.20 -14.64 1.89
N PHE A 393 -23.34 -14.08 0.68
CA PHE A 393 -23.53 -12.64 0.50
C PHE A 393 -24.81 -12.15 1.20
N ILE A 394 -25.93 -12.85 1.04
CA ILE A 394 -27.20 -12.51 1.68
C ILE A 394 -27.06 -12.58 3.21
N GLU A 395 -26.41 -13.61 3.74
CA GLU A 395 -26.18 -13.80 5.17
C GLU A 395 -25.25 -12.73 5.78
N LEU A 396 -24.07 -12.53 5.21
CA LEU A 396 -23.07 -11.57 5.70
C LEU A 396 -23.42 -10.11 5.43
N THR A 397 -24.25 -9.82 4.42
CA THR A 397 -24.59 -8.45 4.03
C THR A 397 -25.97 -8.03 4.53
N LEU A 398 -27.02 -8.82 4.24
CA LEU A 398 -28.40 -8.40 4.51
C LEU A 398 -28.88 -8.89 5.88
N LYS A 399 -28.65 -10.16 6.22
CA LYS A 399 -29.10 -10.73 7.50
C LYS A 399 -28.32 -10.13 8.67
N ALA A 400 -26.98 -10.14 8.62
CA ALA A 400 -26.14 -9.59 9.68
C ALA A 400 -26.38 -8.10 9.97
N GLU A 401 -26.67 -7.29 8.94
CA GLU A 401 -27.01 -5.87 9.10
C GLU A 401 -28.36 -5.66 9.81
N GLN A 402 -29.36 -6.46 9.47
CA GLN A 402 -30.68 -6.44 10.10
C GLN A 402 -30.61 -6.94 11.56
N GLU A 403 -29.84 -7.99 11.82
CA GLU A 403 -29.57 -8.50 13.17
C GLU A 403 -28.83 -7.46 14.03
N GLU A 404 -27.86 -6.72 13.48
CA GLU A 404 -27.17 -5.64 14.20
C GLU A 404 -28.15 -4.50 14.58
N TYR A 405 -29.05 -4.10 13.69
CA TYR A 405 -30.05 -3.08 14.00
C TYR A 405 -31.02 -3.54 15.11
N VAL A 406 -31.40 -4.82 15.15
CA VAL A 406 -32.21 -5.41 16.23
C VAL A 406 -31.42 -5.44 17.55
N GLN A 407 -30.16 -5.88 17.53
CA GLN A 407 -29.29 -5.94 18.72
C GLN A 407 -29.05 -4.56 19.33
N GLU A 408 -28.87 -3.53 18.49
CA GLU A 408 -28.64 -2.14 18.89
C GLU A 408 -29.93 -1.36 19.19
N GLY A 409 -31.12 -1.94 18.96
CA GLY A 409 -32.42 -1.31 19.28
C GLY A 409 -32.79 -0.15 18.35
N ILE A 410 -32.28 -0.17 17.12
CA ILE A 410 -32.49 0.88 16.11
C ILE A 410 -33.92 0.81 15.55
N LYS A 411 -34.51 1.95 15.21
CA LYS A 411 -35.81 2.02 14.52
C LYS A 411 -35.58 1.90 13.01
N TRP A 412 -35.88 0.72 12.47
CA TRP A 412 -35.74 0.37 11.05
C TRP A 412 -36.88 -0.57 10.62
N THR A 413 -37.07 -0.75 9.31
CA THR A 413 -38.13 -1.59 8.74
C THR A 413 -37.52 -2.88 8.14
N PRO A 414 -37.92 -4.08 8.58
CA PRO A 414 -37.58 -5.35 7.94
C PRO A 414 -37.71 -5.32 6.44
N ILE A 415 -36.65 -5.74 5.74
CA ILE A 415 -36.65 -5.88 4.28
C ILE A 415 -36.65 -7.36 3.95
N GLU A 416 -37.72 -7.80 3.32
CA GLU A 416 -37.84 -9.14 2.78
C GLU A 416 -36.80 -9.36 1.68
N TYR A 417 -36.12 -10.50 1.75
CA TYR A 417 -35.13 -10.95 0.78
C TYR A 417 -35.33 -12.46 0.55
N PHE A 418 -34.99 -12.92 -0.64
CA PHE A 418 -35.04 -14.35 -0.95
C PHE A 418 -33.92 -15.11 -0.21
N ASN A 419 -34.26 -16.19 0.48
CA ASN A 419 -33.30 -17.00 1.24
C ASN A 419 -32.82 -18.19 0.38
N ASN A 420 -31.68 -18.01 -0.30
CA ASN A 420 -31.04 -19.00 -1.17
C ASN A 420 -30.76 -20.35 -0.49
N LYS A 421 -30.74 -20.40 0.85
CA LYS A 421 -30.60 -21.62 1.63
C LYS A 421 -31.61 -22.70 1.22
N ILE A 422 -32.84 -22.34 0.83
CA ILE A 422 -33.87 -23.30 0.39
C ILE A 422 -33.39 -24.07 -0.85
N VAL A 423 -32.80 -23.37 -1.84
CA VAL A 423 -32.25 -23.98 -3.06
C VAL A 423 -30.95 -24.72 -2.78
N CYS A 424 -30.11 -24.21 -1.87
CA CYS A 424 -28.90 -24.91 -1.42
C CYS A 424 -29.24 -26.26 -0.76
N ASP A 425 -30.22 -26.27 0.15
CA ASP A 425 -30.65 -27.46 0.88
C ASP A 425 -31.33 -28.48 -0.07
N LEU A 426 -32.18 -28.02 -1.01
CA LEU A 426 -32.71 -28.87 -2.10
C LEU A 426 -31.61 -29.62 -2.85
N ILE A 427 -30.47 -28.97 -3.13
CA ILE A 427 -29.38 -29.58 -3.87
C ILE A 427 -28.53 -30.50 -2.97
N GLU A 428 -28.18 -30.05 -1.76
CA GLU A 428 -27.13 -30.67 -0.98
C GLU A 428 -27.59 -31.49 0.24
N ASN A 429 -28.84 -31.39 0.70
CA ASN A 429 -29.23 -31.93 2.01
C ASN A 429 -28.92 -33.44 2.14
N LYS A 430 -28.34 -33.83 3.28
CA LYS A 430 -28.01 -35.23 3.62
C LYS A 430 -29.07 -35.91 4.48
N LEU A 431 -29.93 -35.13 5.13
CA LEU A 431 -30.99 -35.60 6.03
C LEU A 431 -32.31 -35.66 5.25
N ASN A 432 -33.36 -36.23 5.84
CA ASN A 432 -34.67 -36.26 5.19
C ASN A 432 -35.33 -34.86 5.16
N PRO A 433 -35.89 -34.41 4.03
CA PRO A 433 -35.85 -35.03 2.70
C PRO A 433 -34.46 -34.89 2.03
N PRO A 434 -33.92 -35.96 1.43
CA PRO A 434 -32.57 -35.94 0.84
C PRO A 434 -32.52 -35.04 -0.40
N GLY A 435 -31.45 -34.25 -0.50
CA GLY A 435 -31.22 -33.37 -1.64
C GLY A 435 -30.75 -34.11 -2.89
N ILE A 436 -30.78 -33.42 -4.04
CA ILE A 436 -30.49 -33.95 -5.37
C ILE A 436 -29.14 -34.70 -5.42
N MET A 437 -28.07 -34.14 -4.85
CA MET A 437 -26.75 -34.78 -4.80
C MET A 437 -26.74 -36.08 -3.98
N SER A 438 -27.53 -36.17 -2.91
CA SER A 438 -27.62 -37.37 -2.07
C SER A 438 -28.36 -38.50 -2.79
N VAL A 439 -29.41 -38.17 -3.55
CA VAL A 439 -30.14 -39.13 -4.40
C VAL A 439 -29.25 -39.60 -5.57
N LEU A 440 -28.51 -38.68 -6.18
CA LEU A 440 -27.55 -38.97 -7.25
C LEU A 440 -26.43 -39.91 -6.79
N ASP A 441 -25.82 -39.65 -5.62
CA ASP A 441 -24.80 -40.52 -5.03
C ASP A 441 -25.34 -41.92 -4.71
N ASP A 442 -26.58 -42.04 -4.23
CA ASP A 442 -27.25 -43.33 -3.98
C ASP A 442 -27.49 -44.13 -5.27
N VAL A 443 -28.06 -43.51 -6.32
CA VAL A 443 -28.29 -44.18 -7.62
C VAL A 443 -26.97 -44.64 -8.25
N CYS A 444 -25.94 -43.79 -8.19
CA CYS A 444 -24.60 -44.12 -8.69
C CYS A 444 -24.02 -45.37 -8.01
N ALA A 445 -24.28 -45.53 -6.71
CA ALA A 445 -23.81 -46.63 -5.87
C ALA A 445 -24.71 -47.88 -5.87
N THR A 446 -25.97 -47.79 -6.30
CA THR A 446 -26.85 -48.97 -6.43
C THR A 446 -26.81 -49.57 -7.84
N MET A 447 -26.66 -48.76 -8.89
CA MET A 447 -26.74 -49.19 -10.30
C MET A 447 -25.38 -49.55 -10.90
N HIS A 448 -24.51 -50.24 -10.15
CA HIS A 448 -23.13 -50.53 -10.59
C HIS A 448 -23.00 -51.46 -11.82
N ALA A 449 -24.05 -52.19 -12.19
CA ALA A 449 -23.97 -53.31 -13.15
C ALA A 449 -24.88 -53.20 -14.40
N LYS A 450 -25.61 -52.09 -14.60
CA LYS A 450 -26.42 -51.84 -15.81
C LYS A 450 -26.31 -50.36 -16.21
N GLY A 451 -25.76 -50.10 -17.40
CA GLY A 451 -25.60 -48.75 -17.94
C GLY A 451 -26.92 -48.16 -18.42
N GLU A 452 -27.67 -48.93 -19.21
CA GLU A 452 -28.98 -48.54 -19.72
C GLU A 452 -30.01 -48.40 -18.58
N GLY A 453 -30.42 -47.17 -18.29
CA GLY A 453 -31.49 -46.85 -17.34
C GLY A 453 -31.07 -46.26 -15.99
N ALA A 454 -29.77 -46.05 -15.72
CA ALA A 454 -29.33 -45.40 -14.47
C ALA A 454 -29.87 -43.96 -14.33
N ASP A 455 -29.76 -43.15 -15.39
CA ASP A 455 -30.25 -41.77 -15.42
C ASP A 455 -31.79 -41.68 -15.38
N GLY A 456 -32.49 -42.64 -16.01
CA GLY A 456 -33.95 -42.76 -15.89
C GLY A 456 -34.41 -43.11 -14.47
N THR A 457 -33.66 -44.01 -13.80
CA THR A 457 -33.88 -44.36 -12.38
C THR A 457 -33.62 -43.17 -11.46
N LEU A 458 -32.60 -42.37 -11.78
CA LEU A 458 -32.31 -41.11 -11.08
C LEU A 458 -33.50 -40.14 -11.18
N LEU A 459 -34.02 -39.90 -12.38
CA LEU A 459 -35.17 -39.01 -12.58
C LEU A 459 -36.40 -39.47 -11.78
N GLN A 460 -36.69 -40.78 -11.77
CA GLN A 460 -37.77 -41.35 -10.97
C GLN A 460 -37.55 -41.17 -9.45
N LYS A 461 -36.34 -41.45 -8.93
CA LYS A 461 -36.04 -41.22 -7.51
C LYS A 461 -36.07 -39.74 -7.13
N LEU A 462 -35.62 -38.83 -8.02
CA LEU A 462 -35.71 -37.39 -7.78
C LEU A 462 -37.16 -36.93 -7.69
N GLN A 463 -38.04 -37.39 -8.58
CA GLN A 463 -39.46 -37.07 -8.50
C GLN A 463 -40.11 -37.61 -7.23
N ALA A 464 -39.71 -38.79 -6.75
CA ALA A 464 -40.19 -39.34 -5.48
C ALA A 464 -39.65 -38.61 -4.23
N ALA A 465 -38.40 -38.11 -4.28
CA ALA A 465 -37.71 -37.51 -3.12
C ALA A 465 -37.95 -36.00 -2.98
N VAL A 466 -37.99 -35.26 -4.10
CA VAL A 466 -38.05 -33.77 -4.13
C VAL A 466 -39.11 -33.22 -5.07
N GLY A 467 -39.92 -34.06 -5.71
CA GLY A 467 -40.91 -33.66 -6.72
C GLY A 467 -42.05 -32.75 -6.24
N THR A 468 -42.21 -32.54 -4.94
CA THR A 468 -43.17 -31.61 -4.32
C THR A 468 -42.56 -30.27 -3.91
N HIS A 469 -41.26 -30.06 -4.12
CA HIS A 469 -40.54 -28.86 -3.69
C HIS A 469 -40.72 -27.71 -4.69
N GLU A 470 -41.12 -26.53 -4.23
CA GLU A 470 -41.46 -25.35 -5.07
C GLU A 470 -40.37 -24.96 -6.11
N HIS A 471 -39.10 -25.15 -5.74
CA HIS A 471 -37.96 -24.86 -6.61
C HIS A 471 -37.54 -26.01 -7.54
N PHE A 472 -38.29 -27.11 -7.62
CA PHE A 472 -37.99 -28.28 -8.45
C PHE A 472 -39.18 -28.63 -9.36
N ASN A 473 -38.90 -28.95 -10.62
CA ASN A 473 -39.88 -29.56 -11.53
C ASN A 473 -39.20 -30.66 -12.36
N SER A 474 -39.89 -31.75 -12.68
CA SER A 474 -39.40 -32.80 -13.59
C SER A 474 -40.07 -32.75 -14.96
N TRP A 475 -39.39 -33.25 -15.99
CA TRP A 475 -39.93 -33.46 -17.34
C TRP A 475 -39.24 -34.68 -17.98
N ASN A 476 -39.75 -35.18 -19.11
CA ASN A 476 -39.38 -36.51 -19.64
C ASN A 476 -37.87 -36.73 -19.87
N SER A 477 -37.10 -35.67 -20.14
CA SER A 477 -35.65 -35.71 -20.38
C SER A 477 -34.80 -35.08 -19.28
N GLY A 478 -35.38 -34.75 -18.11
CA GLY A 478 -34.61 -34.29 -16.95
C GLY A 478 -35.39 -33.45 -15.95
N PHE A 479 -34.75 -32.42 -15.39
CA PHE A 479 -35.35 -31.61 -14.33
C PHE A 479 -35.01 -30.13 -14.44
N VAL A 480 -35.78 -29.29 -13.76
CA VAL A 480 -35.65 -27.84 -13.73
C VAL A 480 -35.48 -27.40 -12.29
N ILE A 481 -34.47 -26.56 -12.02
CA ILE A 481 -34.31 -25.88 -10.73
C ILE A 481 -34.60 -24.40 -10.90
N HIS A 482 -35.39 -23.85 -9.97
CA HIS A 482 -35.62 -22.41 -9.84
C HIS A 482 -34.49 -21.81 -8.99
N HIS A 483 -33.37 -21.46 -9.63
CA HIS A 483 -32.22 -20.79 -9.02
C HIS A 483 -32.47 -19.28 -8.84
N TYR A 484 -31.61 -18.62 -8.07
CA TYR A 484 -31.64 -17.16 -7.89
C TYR A 484 -31.45 -16.37 -9.19
N ALA A 485 -30.82 -16.98 -10.20
CA ALA A 485 -30.58 -16.39 -11.51
C ALA A 485 -31.52 -16.91 -12.62
N GLY A 486 -32.65 -17.49 -12.21
CA GLY A 486 -33.70 -17.94 -13.10
C GLY A 486 -33.89 -19.45 -13.13
N LYS A 487 -34.79 -19.91 -14.00
CA LYS A 487 -35.10 -21.33 -14.18
C LYS A 487 -34.04 -21.97 -15.08
N VAL A 488 -33.40 -23.03 -14.61
CA VAL A 488 -32.41 -23.78 -15.40
C VAL A 488 -32.89 -25.21 -15.60
N SER A 489 -33.05 -25.60 -16.86
CA SER A 489 -33.39 -26.97 -17.27
C SER A 489 -32.12 -27.79 -17.50
N TYR A 490 -31.96 -28.85 -16.72
CA TYR A 490 -30.86 -29.81 -16.80
C TYR A 490 -31.31 -31.07 -17.55
N ASP A 491 -30.48 -31.51 -18.48
CA ASP A 491 -30.61 -32.78 -19.19
C ASP A 491 -30.06 -33.90 -18.31
N ILE A 492 -30.82 -34.98 -18.09
CA ILE A 492 -30.42 -36.08 -17.20
C ILE A 492 -29.36 -37.00 -17.83
N ASN A 493 -29.19 -36.97 -19.15
CA ASN A 493 -28.32 -37.90 -19.86
C ASN A 493 -26.85 -37.77 -19.43
N GLY A 494 -26.28 -38.84 -18.90
CA GLY A 494 -24.91 -38.90 -18.39
C GLY A 494 -24.70 -38.33 -16.98
N PHE A 495 -25.75 -37.95 -16.24
CA PHE A 495 -25.60 -37.43 -14.87
C PHE A 495 -24.95 -38.47 -13.94
N CYS A 496 -25.42 -39.71 -13.95
CA CYS A 496 -24.87 -40.78 -13.11
C CYS A 496 -23.43 -41.15 -13.53
N GLU A 497 -23.12 -41.11 -14.82
CA GLU A 497 -21.76 -41.38 -15.32
C GLU A 497 -20.78 -40.30 -14.85
N ARG A 498 -21.08 -39.03 -15.12
CA ARG A 498 -20.25 -37.87 -14.75
C ARG A 498 -20.07 -37.76 -13.24
N ASN A 499 -21.09 -38.12 -12.45
CA ASN A 499 -20.99 -38.09 -10.99
C ASN A 499 -20.07 -39.19 -10.42
N ARG A 500 -19.92 -40.34 -11.08
CA ARG A 500 -19.09 -41.43 -10.53
C ARG A 500 -17.65 -40.98 -10.33
N ASP A 501 -17.03 -40.28 -11.28
CA ASP A 501 -15.65 -39.75 -11.22
C ASP A 501 -14.64 -40.77 -10.64
N VAL A 502 -14.84 -42.05 -11.00
CA VAL A 502 -14.01 -43.18 -10.55
C VAL A 502 -12.96 -43.47 -11.60
N LEU A 503 -11.70 -43.19 -11.26
CA LEU A 503 -10.57 -43.79 -11.95
C LEU A 503 -10.41 -45.24 -11.48
N PHE A 504 -10.36 -46.19 -12.41
CA PHE A 504 -10.19 -47.61 -12.07
C PHE A 504 -8.79 -47.90 -11.53
N PRO A 505 -8.62 -48.80 -10.54
CA PRO A 505 -7.30 -49.22 -10.04
C PRO A 505 -6.35 -49.68 -11.14
N ASP A 506 -6.87 -50.37 -12.15
CA ASP A 506 -6.16 -50.79 -13.37
C ASP A 506 -5.43 -49.64 -14.09
N LEU A 507 -6.05 -48.45 -14.16
CA LEU A 507 -5.46 -47.27 -14.81
C LEU A 507 -4.44 -46.58 -13.90
N ILE A 508 -4.58 -46.68 -12.58
CA ILE A 508 -3.58 -46.23 -11.62
C ILE A 508 -2.34 -47.12 -11.72
N GLU A 509 -2.51 -48.44 -11.73
CA GLU A 509 -1.43 -49.42 -11.90
C GLU A 509 -0.67 -49.20 -13.23
N LEU A 510 -1.40 -48.95 -14.33
CA LEU A 510 -0.80 -48.64 -15.64
C LEU A 510 0.13 -47.42 -15.56
N MET A 511 -0.34 -46.30 -14.99
CA MET A 511 0.47 -45.08 -14.86
C MET A 511 1.60 -45.23 -13.84
N GLN A 512 1.41 -46.02 -12.79
CA GLN A 512 2.47 -46.41 -11.84
C GLN A 512 3.56 -47.28 -12.49
N SER A 513 3.29 -47.90 -13.64
CA SER A 513 4.29 -48.65 -14.43
C SER A 513 5.10 -47.80 -15.41
N SER A 514 4.84 -46.49 -15.51
CA SER A 514 5.56 -45.57 -16.39
C SER A 514 7.05 -45.48 -16.05
N GLU A 515 7.92 -45.47 -17.06
CA GLU A 515 9.35 -45.20 -16.91
C GLU A 515 9.60 -43.80 -16.30
N PHE A 516 8.76 -42.81 -16.64
CA PHE A 516 8.90 -41.44 -16.19
C PHE A 516 8.51 -41.28 -14.70
N ASN A 517 9.48 -40.91 -13.87
CA ASN A 517 9.28 -40.66 -12.43
C ASN A 517 8.20 -39.59 -12.16
N PHE A 518 8.10 -38.57 -13.03
CA PHE A 518 7.08 -37.52 -12.89
C PHE A 518 5.66 -38.09 -13.04
N ILE A 519 5.40 -38.85 -14.10
CA ILE A 519 4.09 -39.49 -14.32
C ILE A 519 3.74 -40.39 -13.14
N ARG A 520 4.68 -41.24 -12.68
CA ARG A 520 4.47 -42.05 -11.47
C ARG A 520 4.12 -41.22 -10.23
N SER A 521 4.75 -40.06 -10.04
CA SER A 521 4.49 -39.16 -8.90
C SER A 521 3.09 -38.54 -8.92
N LEU A 522 2.47 -38.40 -10.10
CA LEU A 522 1.07 -37.96 -10.23
C LEU A 522 0.07 -39.02 -9.74
N PHE A 523 0.48 -40.29 -9.58
CA PHE A 523 -0.37 -41.42 -9.16
C PHE A 523 0.14 -42.06 -7.85
N PRO A 524 0.10 -41.35 -6.70
CA PRO A 524 0.65 -41.81 -5.42
C PRO A 524 -0.23 -42.83 -4.67
N GLU A 525 -1.33 -43.30 -5.24
CA GLU A 525 -2.27 -44.17 -4.53
C GLU A 525 -1.74 -45.60 -4.27
N ASN A 526 -1.64 -45.96 -2.98
CA ASN A 526 -1.30 -47.31 -2.55
C ASN A 526 -2.49 -48.28 -2.70
N LEU A 527 -2.56 -48.97 -3.84
CA LEU A 527 -3.59 -49.97 -4.17
C LEU A 527 -3.63 -51.17 -3.20
N ASN A 528 -2.51 -51.45 -2.52
CA ASN A 528 -2.40 -52.53 -1.51
C ASN A 528 -3.05 -52.22 -0.16
N THR A 529 -3.68 -51.05 0.01
CA THR A 529 -4.38 -50.70 1.27
C THR A 529 -5.88 -50.96 1.19
N ASP A 530 -6.36 -51.82 2.08
CA ASP A 530 -7.73 -52.37 2.14
C ASP A 530 -8.77 -51.31 2.58
N LYS A 531 -8.95 -50.26 1.77
CA LYS A 531 -9.88 -49.15 2.03
C LYS A 531 -11.32 -49.58 1.80
N LYS A 532 -11.95 -50.11 2.86
CA LYS A 532 -13.39 -50.45 2.97
C LYS A 532 -14.33 -49.23 2.93
N GLY A 533 -14.03 -48.20 2.12
CA GLY A 533 -14.85 -47.01 1.94
C GLY A 533 -15.47 -46.94 0.54
N ARG A 534 -16.66 -46.36 0.41
CA ARG A 534 -17.26 -46.08 -0.91
C ARG A 534 -16.36 -45.10 -1.70
N PRO A 535 -16.20 -45.26 -3.02
CA PRO A 535 -15.51 -44.27 -3.85
C PRO A 535 -16.12 -42.87 -3.70
N THR A 536 -15.28 -41.84 -3.72
CA THR A 536 -15.74 -40.44 -3.60
C THR A 536 -16.26 -39.95 -4.95
N THR A 537 -17.57 -39.73 -5.04
CA THR A 537 -18.24 -39.17 -6.22
C THR A 537 -17.82 -37.71 -6.46
N ALA A 538 -18.08 -37.22 -7.68
CA ALA A 538 -17.93 -35.81 -8.00
C ALA A 538 -18.78 -34.95 -7.06
N SER A 539 -20.09 -35.18 -6.95
CA SER A 539 -20.97 -34.39 -6.06
C SER A 539 -20.46 -34.33 -4.62
N SER A 540 -19.95 -35.42 -4.05
CA SER A 540 -19.34 -35.42 -2.73
C SER A 540 -18.05 -34.58 -2.65
N LYS A 541 -17.16 -34.63 -3.67
CA LYS A 541 -15.96 -33.77 -3.76
C LYS A 541 -16.33 -32.30 -3.89
N ILE A 542 -17.28 -31.98 -4.78
CA ILE A 542 -17.76 -30.63 -5.10
C ILE A 542 -18.43 -29.99 -3.88
N LYS A 543 -19.30 -30.73 -3.20
CA LYS A 543 -19.91 -30.29 -1.94
C LYS A 543 -18.87 -30.02 -0.86
N LYS A 544 -17.83 -30.86 -0.73
CA LYS A 544 -16.75 -30.62 0.23
C LYS A 544 -16.00 -29.33 -0.12
N GLN A 545 -15.51 -29.20 -1.34
CA GLN A 545 -14.79 -28.02 -1.83
C GLN A 545 -15.58 -26.71 -1.65
N ALA A 546 -16.87 -26.70 -1.98
CA ALA A 546 -17.72 -25.53 -1.80
C ALA A 546 -17.84 -25.11 -0.33
N ASN A 547 -18.00 -26.07 0.60
CA ASN A 547 -18.08 -25.77 2.03
C ASN A 547 -16.72 -25.38 2.64
N ASP A 548 -15.61 -25.96 2.16
CA ASP A 548 -14.25 -25.56 2.57
C ASP A 548 -13.92 -24.11 2.10
N LEU A 549 -14.39 -23.72 0.91
CA LEU A 549 -14.33 -22.34 0.42
C LEU A 549 -15.19 -21.40 1.30
N VAL A 550 -16.46 -21.74 1.58
CA VAL A 550 -17.34 -20.98 2.49
C VAL A 550 -16.63 -20.73 3.83
N ASN A 551 -16.11 -21.80 4.45
CA ASN A 551 -15.42 -21.73 5.74
C ASN A 551 -14.15 -20.87 5.73
N THR A 552 -13.52 -20.70 4.57
CA THR A 552 -12.36 -19.83 4.39
C THR A 552 -12.78 -18.37 4.25
N LEU A 553 -13.80 -18.09 3.44
CA LEU A 553 -14.35 -16.74 3.26
C LEU A 553 -14.93 -16.18 4.57
N MET A 554 -15.61 -17.01 5.38
CA MET A 554 -16.19 -16.63 6.68
C MET A 554 -15.15 -16.24 7.76
N LYS A 555 -13.84 -16.49 7.53
CA LYS A 555 -12.75 -16.06 8.42
C LYS A 555 -12.18 -14.68 8.08
N CYS A 556 -12.68 -14.05 7.02
CA CYS A 556 -12.17 -12.80 6.48
C CYS A 556 -13.30 -11.76 6.42
N THR A 557 -12.96 -10.48 6.47
CA THR A 557 -13.88 -9.38 6.23
C THR A 557 -14.16 -9.27 4.72
N PRO A 558 -15.42 -9.46 4.25
CA PRO A 558 -15.72 -9.63 2.84
C PRO A 558 -16.03 -8.31 2.11
N HIS A 559 -15.50 -8.19 0.90
CA HIS A 559 -15.76 -7.12 -0.06
C HIS A 559 -16.35 -7.74 -1.33
N TYR A 560 -17.16 -6.99 -2.08
CA TYR A 560 -17.92 -7.56 -3.19
C TYR A 560 -17.80 -6.73 -4.48
N ILE A 561 -17.48 -7.41 -5.57
CA ILE A 561 -17.51 -6.85 -6.93
C ILE A 561 -18.57 -7.60 -7.74
N ARG A 562 -19.51 -6.84 -8.31
CA ARG A 562 -20.60 -7.33 -9.16
C ARG A 562 -20.33 -6.90 -10.61
N CYS A 563 -19.83 -7.83 -11.41
CA CYS A 563 -19.49 -7.63 -12.82
C CYS A 563 -20.73 -7.82 -13.71
N ILE A 564 -20.93 -6.91 -14.68
CA ILE A 564 -22.04 -6.93 -15.64
C ILE A 564 -21.48 -6.94 -17.07
N LYS A 565 -22.02 -7.83 -17.92
CA LYS A 565 -21.76 -7.89 -19.35
C LYS A 565 -22.81 -7.04 -20.09
N PRO A 566 -22.46 -5.92 -20.76
CA PRO A 566 -23.46 -5.01 -21.31
C PRO A 566 -24.13 -5.49 -22.61
N ASN A 567 -23.49 -6.38 -23.37
CA ASN A 567 -24.00 -6.93 -24.63
C ASN A 567 -23.36 -8.29 -24.95
N GLU A 568 -24.00 -9.11 -25.79
CA GLU A 568 -23.40 -10.32 -26.36
C GLU A 568 -22.55 -10.08 -27.63
N THR A 569 -22.66 -8.91 -28.27
CA THR A 569 -21.90 -8.63 -29.50
C THR A 569 -20.39 -8.41 -29.27
N LYS A 570 -19.97 -8.36 -27.98
CA LYS A 570 -18.60 -8.12 -27.51
C LYS A 570 -18.03 -6.78 -28.00
N ARG A 571 -18.90 -5.78 -28.26
CA ARG A 571 -18.51 -4.46 -28.77
C ARG A 571 -18.52 -3.38 -27.68
N PRO A 572 -17.60 -2.41 -27.71
CA PRO A 572 -17.64 -1.24 -26.83
C PRO A 572 -18.79 -0.31 -27.23
N LYS A 573 -19.38 0.38 -26.24
CA LYS A 573 -20.53 1.30 -26.39
C LYS A 573 -21.81 0.66 -26.95
N ASP A 574 -21.92 -0.66 -26.91
CA ASP A 574 -23.15 -1.41 -27.21
C ASP A 574 -23.83 -1.87 -25.91
N TRP A 575 -25.16 -1.88 -25.86
CA TRP A 575 -25.95 -2.10 -24.63
C TRP A 575 -27.29 -2.80 -24.89
N GLU A 576 -27.45 -3.98 -24.31
CA GLU A 576 -28.62 -4.83 -24.44
C GLU A 576 -29.52 -4.74 -23.19
N GLU A 577 -30.58 -3.93 -23.29
CA GLU A 577 -31.42 -3.51 -22.15
C GLU A 577 -32.02 -4.67 -21.35
N SER A 578 -32.62 -5.64 -22.03
CA SER A 578 -33.23 -6.84 -21.45
C SER A 578 -32.24 -7.65 -20.63
N ARG A 579 -30.99 -7.73 -21.12
CA ARG A 579 -29.92 -8.55 -20.56
C ARG A 579 -29.20 -7.86 -19.41
N ALA A 580 -29.06 -6.54 -19.49
CA ALA A 580 -28.64 -5.72 -18.36
C ALA A 580 -29.68 -5.76 -17.22
N ARG A 581 -30.99 -5.71 -17.55
CA ARG A 581 -32.07 -5.87 -16.57
C ARG A 581 -32.01 -7.23 -15.85
N HIS A 582 -31.92 -8.33 -16.61
CA HIS A 582 -31.81 -9.67 -16.04
C HIS A 582 -30.61 -9.79 -15.07
N GLN A 583 -29.46 -9.21 -15.43
CA GLN A 583 -28.28 -9.16 -14.55
C GLN A 583 -28.51 -8.30 -13.30
N VAL A 584 -29.19 -7.15 -13.41
CA VAL A 584 -29.55 -6.30 -12.26
C VAL A 584 -30.45 -7.05 -11.27
N GLU A 585 -31.39 -7.85 -11.78
CA GLU A 585 -32.31 -8.68 -11.01
C GLU A 585 -31.57 -9.82 -10.29
N TYR A 586 -30.90 -10.73 -11.00
CA TYR A 586 -30.29 -11.88 -10.32
C TYR A 586 -29.09 -11.54 -9.43
N LEU A 587 -28.33 -10.48 -9.73
CA LEU A 587 -27.27 -10.02 -8.84
C LEU A 587 -27.83 -9.41 -7.54
N GLY A 588 -29.16 -9.27 -7.42
CA GLY A 588 -29.85 -8.73 -6.25
C GLY A 588 -29.52 -7.26 -6.00
N LEU A 589 -29.22 -6.50 -7.07
CA LEU A 589 -28.73 -5.12 -6.93
C LEU A 589 -29.82 -4.20 -6.38
N ARG A 590 -31.08 -4.44 -6.76
CA ARG A 590 -32.25 -3.69 -6.28
C ARG A 590 -32.45 -3.89 -4.77
N GLU A 591 -32.39 -5.12 -4.30
CA GLU A 591 -32.51 -5.52 -2.90
C GLU A 591 -31.34 -4.98 -2.08
N ASN A 592 -30.11 -5.07 -2.62
CA ASN A 592 -28.93 -4.50 -1.97
C ASN A 592 -29.02 -2.98 -1.82
N ILE A 593 -29.51 -2.27 -2.84
CA ILE A 593 -29.77 -0.82 -2.77
C ILE A 593 -30.88 -0.52 -1.74
N ARG A 594 -31.96 -1.31 -1.69
CA ARG A 594 -33.03 -1.14 -0.68
C ARG A 594 -32.50 -1.24 0.74
N VAL A 595 -31.74 -2.30 1.06
CA VAL A 595 -31.16 -2.49 2.40
C VAL A 595 -30.17 -1.37 2.73
N ARG A 596 -29.28 -1.00 1.81
CA ARG A 596 -28.31 0.09 2.03
C ARG A 596 -28.93 1.49 2.11
N ARG A 597 -30.12 1.73 1.56
CA ARG A 597 -30.82 3.03 1.63
C ARG A 597 -31.77 3.13 2.83
N ALA A 598 -32.36 2.02 3.27
CA ALA A 598 -33.19 1.97 4.47
C ALA A 598 -32.35 1.88 5.77
N GLY A 599 -31.15 1.30 5.67
CA GLY A 599 -30.14 1.29 6.73
C GLY A 599 -29.43 2.63 6.90
N PHE A 600 -28.31 2.60 7.62
CA PHE A 600 -27.51 3.77 7.96
C PHE A 600 -26.17 3.72 7.24
N ALA A 601 -25.85 4.76 6.48
CA ALA A 601 -24.62 4.84 5.69
C ALA A 601 -23.32 4.68 6.51
N TYR A 602 -23.34 5.05 7.79
CA TYR A 602 -22.18 4.93 8.67
C TYR A 602 -22.58 4.46 10.08
N ARG A 603 -21.76 3.59 10.67
CA ARG A 603 -21.94 3.08 12.03
C ARG A 603 -20.60 2.88 12.75
N ARG A 604 -20.52 3.28 14.02
CA ARG A 604 -19.28 3.14 14.83
C ARG A 604 -19.59 3.05 16.33
N LEU A 605 -18.80 2.27 17.06
CA LEU A 605 -18.82 2.24 18.53
C LEU A 605 -18.61 3.65 19.09
N PHE A 606 -19.33 4.02 20.16
CA PHE A 606 -19.25 5.36 20.74
C PHE A 606 -17.81 5.75 21.14
N SER A 607 -17.08 4.86 21.81
CA SER A 607 -15.64 4.99 22.11
C SER A 607 -14.77 5.30 20.87
N LYS A 608 -14.84 4.48 19.81
CA LYS A 608 -14.09 4.69 18.56
C LYS A 608 -14.50 5.99 17.86
N PHE A 609 -15.78 6.41 17.95
CA PHE A 609 -16.27 7.67 17.41
C PHE A 609 -15.73 8.88 18.19
N LEU A 610 -15.85 8.86 19.52
CA LEU A 610 -15.28 9.88 20.41
C LEU A 610 -13.80 10.07 20.17
N MET A 611 -13.02 8.98 20.17
CA MET A 611 -11.57 9.06 19.94
C MET A 611 -11.21 9.72 18.60
N ARG A 612 -12.02 9.52 17.55
CA ARG A 612 -11.79 10.15 16.24
C ARG A 612 -12.14 11.64 16.24
N TYR A 613 -13.30 12.00 16.80
CA TYR A 613 -13.92 13.32 16.62
C TYR A 613 -13.83 14.25 17.85
N ALA A 614 -13.28 13.82 18.98
CA ALA A 614 -13.08 14.63 20.18
C ALA A 614 -12.30 15.94 19.94
N ILE A 615 -11.50 16.02 18.87
CA ILE A 615 -10.77 17.24 18.48
C ILE A 615 -11.68 18.40 18.02
N LEU A 616 -12.97 18.13 17.76
CA LEU A 616 -13.93 19.14 17.29
C LEU A 616 -14.26 20.18 18.38
N THR A 617 -14.40 19.79 19.65
CA THR A 617 -14.82 20.70 20.74
C THR A 617 -13.87 20.71 21.92
N ALA A 618 -13.89 21.78 22.72
CA ALA A 618 -13.00 21.92 23.88
C ALA A 618 -13.43 21.07 25.09
N GLU A 619 -14.69 20.64 25.12
CA GLU A 619 -15.28 19.78 26.17
C GLU A 619 -14.99 18.29 25.93
N THR A 620 -14.77 17.90 24.67
CA THR A 620 -14.43 16.52 24.30
C THR A 620 -12.92 16.31 24.16
N TRP A 621 -12.17 17.35 23.78
CA TRP A 621 -10.71 17.32 23.74
C TRP A 621 -10.07 17.62 25.11
N PRO A 622 -9.01 16.91 25.56
CA PRO A 622 -8.38 15.74 24.92
C PRO A 622 -9.06 14.41 25.28
N CYS A 623 -9.95 14.40 26.29
CA CYS A 623 -10.75 13.22 26.62
C CYS A 623 -12.12 13.62 27.20
N TRP A 624 -13.17 12.96 26.68
CA TRP A 624 -14.51 13.03 27.26
C TRP A 624 -14.55 12.26 28.58
N ARG A 625 -15.22 12.83 29.59
CA ARG A 625 -15.31 12.25 30.95
C ARG A 625 -16.70 11.75 31.35
N GLY A 626 -17.72 12.00 30.52
CA GLY A 626 -19.08 11.52 30.74
C GLY A 626 -19.34 10.15 30.06
N PRO A 627 -20.59 9.66 30.10
CA PRO A 627 -21.02 8.50 29.31
C PRO A 627 -20.75 8.71 27.82
N GLU A 628 -20.30 7.67 27.12
CA GLU A 628 -19.84 7.78 25.72
C GLU A 628 -20.93 8.31 24.79
N GLN A 629 -22.15 7.78 24.94
CA GLN A 629 -23.34 8.18 24.17
C GLN A 629 -23.63 9.70 24.26
N GLN A 630 -23.43 10.31 25.44
CA GLN A 630 -23.65 11.74 25.64
C GLN A 630 -22.56 12.58 24.97
N GLY A 631 -21.32 12.12 24.97
CA GLY A 631 -20.22 12.80 24.28
C GLY A 631 -20.39 12.74 22.75
N VAL A 632 -20.89 11.63 22.22
CA VAL A 632 -21.25 11.54 20.80
C VAL A 632 -22.40 12.50 20.47
N LEU A 633 -23.47 12.55 21.28
CA LEU A 633 -24.55 13.53 21.10
C LEU A 633 -24.05 14.99 21.14
N HIS A 634 -23.09 15.30 22.02
CA HIS A 634 -22.44 16.63 22.06
C HIS A 634 -21.72 16.95 20.75
N LEU A 635 -20.94 16.00 20.21
CA LEU A 635 -20.24 16.17 18.93
C LEU A 635 -21.21 16.37 17.76
N LEU A 636 -22.27 15.55 17.65
CA LEU A 636 -23.27 15.66 16.58
C LEU A 636 -24.00 17.00 16.62
N ARG A 637 -24.32 17.50 17.83
CA ARG A 637 -24.89 18.84 18.02
C ARG A 637 -23.91 19.95 17.67
N SER A 638 -22.61 19.78 17.96
CA SER A 638 -21.58 20.80 17.66
C SER A 638 -21.39 21.05 16.16
N VAL A 639 -21.82 20.11 15.30
CA VAL A 639 -21.83 20.24 13.84
C VAL A 639 -23.22 20.52 13.26
N ASN A 640 -24.22 20.81 14.11
CA ASN A 640 -25.63 21.01 13.71
C ASN A 640 -26.23 19.85 12.90
N MET A 641 -25.93 18.60 13.26
CA MET A 641 -26.56 17.44 12.61
C MET A 641 -27.99 17.25 13.10
N ASP A 642 -28.95 17.21 12.16
CA ASP A 642 -30.37 17.04 12.46
C ASP A 642 -30.68 15.65 13.06
N ASN A 643 -31.69 15.58 13.93
CA ASN A 643 -32.04 14.35 14.67
C ASN A 643 -32.65 13.24 13.80
N ASP A 644 -32.99 13.50 12.53
CA ASP A 644 -33.43 12.48 11.56
C ASP A 644 -32.26 11.90 10.74
N GLN A 645 -31.10 12.56 10.76
CA GLN A 645 -29.87 12.15 10.08
C GLN A 645 -29.06 11.12 10.89
N TYR A 646 -29.39 10.89 12.17
CA TYR A 646 -28.73 9.88 13.00
C TYR A 646 -29.69 9.16 13.95
N GLN A 647 -29.30 7.96 14.40
CA GLN A 647 -29.90 7.27 15.54
C GLN A 647 -28.80 6.77 16.50
N MET A 648 -29.11 6.74 17.79
CA MET A 648 -28.24 6.21 18.83
C MET A 648 -28.68 4.80 19.17
N GLY A 649 -27.81 3.82 18.96
CA GLY A 649 -28.01 2.45 19.42
C GLY A 649 -27.66 2.28 20.90
N ARG A 650 -27.47 1.02 21.31
CA ARG A 650 -27.02 0.65 22.67
C ARG A 650 -25.51 0.87 22.86
N THR A 651 -24.71 0.61 21.83
CA THR A 651 -23.23 0.75 21.87
C THR A 651 -22.65 1.54 20.69
N LYS A 652 -23.44 1.77 19.64
CA LYS A 652 -23.00 2.40 18.39
C LYS A 652 -23.85 3.62 18.02
N VAL A 653 -23.21 4.59 17.38
CA VAL A 653 -23.89 5.67 16.65
C VAL A 653 -24.11 5.23 15.21
N PHE A 654 -25.28 5.55 14.67
CA PHE A 654 -25.68 5.25 13.30
C PHE A 654 -26.04 6.56 12.60
N VAL A 655 -25.36 6.88 11.49
CA VAL A 655 -25.59 8.09 10.69
C VAL A 655 -26.18 7.66 9.35
N LYS A 656 -27.31 8.25 8.99
CA LYS A 656 -28.18 7.84 7.90
C LYS A 656 -27.63 8.24 6.53
N ASN A 657 -27.21 9.50 6.41
CA ASN A 657 -26.77 10.11 5.17
C ASN A 657 -25.23 10.25 5.16
N PRO A 658 -24.53 9.90 4.05
CA PRO A 658 -23.08 10.10 3.92
C PRO A 658 -22.65 11.57 4.09
N GLU A 659 -23.48 12.51 3.63
CA GLU A 659 -23.23 13.95 3.66
C GLU A 659 -23.02 14.45 5.10
N SER A 660 -23.79 13.92 6.04
CA SER A 660 -23.69 14.21 7.47
C SER A 660 -22.36 13.73 8.08
N LEU A 661 -21.76 12.67 7.53
CA LEU A 661 -20.42 12.20 7.91
C LEU A 661 -19.32 13.10 7.33
N PHE A 662 -19.47 13.57 6.09
CA PHE A 662 -18.48 14.44 5.45
C PHE A 662 -18.30 15.75 6.22
N LEU A 663 -19.39 16.31 6.76
CA LEU A 663 -19.33 17.50 7.62
C LEU A 663 -18.46 17.30 8.87
N LEU A 664 -18.53 16.11 9.51
CA LEU A 664 -17.70 15.78 10.68
C LEU A 664 -16.21 15.67 10.31
N GLU A 665 -15.88 15.09 9.16
CA GLU A 665 -14.50 14.93 8.70
C GLU A 665 -13.88 16.26 8.25
N GLU A 666 -14.62 17.07 7.48
CA GLU A 666 -14.14 18.39 7.04
C GLU A 666 -13.90 19.33 8.24
N MET A 667 -14.82 19.35 9.21
CA MET A 667 -14.62 20.12 10.44
C MET A 667 -13.44 19.62 11.27
N ARG A 668 -13.15 18.31 11.24
CA ARG A 668 -12.01 17.69 11.92
C ARG A 668 -10.69 18.05 11.25
N GLU A 669 -10.63 18.05 9.93
CA GLU A 669 -9.44 18.43 9.17
C GLU A 669 -9.06 19.90 9.39
N ARG A 670 -10.04 20.81 9.34
CA ARG A 670 -9.85 22.24 9.67
C ARG A 670 -9.27 22.46 11.09
N LYS A 671 -9.50 21.55 12.04
CA LYS A 671 -8.91 21.62 13.40
C LYS A 671 -7.43 21.27 13.40
N PHE A 672 -6.99 20.27 12.62
CA PHE A 672 -5.57 19.89 12.55
C PHE A 672 -4.68 21.06 12.14
N ASP A 673 -5.12 21.83 11.15
CA ASP A 673 -4.44 23.03 10.67
C ASP A 673 -4.19 24.07 11.78
N THR A 674 -5.18 24.21 12.68
CA THR A 674 -5.10 25.10 13.85
C THR A 674 -4.09 24.58 14.89
N PHE A 675 -4.14 23.28 15.22
CA PHE A 675 -3.20 22.67 16.17
C PHE A 675 -1.76 22.64 15.63
N ALA A 676 -1.57 22.37 14.33
CA ALA A 676 -0.28 22.45 13.67
C ALA A 676 0.34 23.86 13.80
N ARG A 677 -0.44 24.92 13.57
CA ARG A 677 0.01 26.32 13.78
C ARG A 677 0.40 26.61 15.23
N ILE A 678 -0.31 26.04 16.22
CA ILE A 678 0.05 26.17 17.64
C ILE A 678 1.40 25.51 17.94
N ILE A 679 1.60 24.27 17.47
CA ILE A 679 2.86 23.53 17.64
C ILE A 679 4.02 24.27 16.95
N GLN A 680 3.84 24.69 15.70
CA GLN A 680 4.82 25.48 14.96
C GLN A 680 5.18 26.80 15.67
N LYS A 681 4.20 27.50 16.24
CA LYS A 681 4.44 28.74 17.03
C LYS A 681 5.23 28.45 18.31
N ALA A 682 4.90 27.37 19.02
CA ALA A 682 5.64 26.95 20.21
C ALA A 682 7.08 26.54 19.88
N TRP A 683 7.29 25.77 18.82
CA TRP A 683 8.60 25.37 18.32
C TRP A 683 9.46 26.57 17.89
N ARG A 684 8.92 27.46 17.05
CA ARG A 684 9.62 28.70 16.64
C ARG A 684 10.01 29.56 17.85
N LYS A 685 9.13 29.68 18.87
CA LYS A 685 9.43 30.38 20.13
C LYS A 685 10.54 29.69 20.93
N PHE A 686 10.53 28.35 21.02
CA PHE A 686 11.56 27.57 21.71
C PHE A 686 12.93 27.72 21.03
N ILE A 687 13.00 27.55 19.71
CA ILE A 687 14.25 27.73 18.93
C ILE A 687 14.78 29.16 19.06
N ALA A 688 13.92 30.18 18.93
CA ALA A 688 14.31 31.58 19.12
C ALA A 688 14.88 31.84 20.53
N ARG A 689 14.22 31.32 21.57
CA ARG A 689 14.68 31.44 22.96
C ARG A 689 16.01 30.73 23.19
N LYS A 690 16.17 29.49 22.70
CA LYS A 690 17.43 28.72 22.81
C LYS A 690 18.59 29.47 22.14
N LYS A 691 18.36 30.03 20.94
CA LYS A 691 19.35 30.83 20.21
C LYS A 691 19.70 32.14 20.93
N TYR A 692 18.72 32.80 21.54
CA TYR A 692 18.96 33.99 22.38
C TYR A 692 19.77 33.66 23.65
N GLU A 693 19.43 32.57 24.35
CA GLU A 693 20.20 32.09 25.51
C GLU A 693 21.65 31.77 25.12
N GLN A 694 21.88 31.10 23.97
CA GLN A 694 23.22 30.80 23.44
C GLN A 694 24.02 32.08 23.10
N MET A 695 23.46 33.02 22.34
CA MET A 695 24.16 34.27 21.99
C MET A 695 24.55 35.10 23.23
N ARG A 696 23.75 35.00 24.32
CA ARG A 696 24.06 35.64 25.60
C ARG A 696 25.18 34.93 26.38
N GLU A 697 25.30 33.61 26.23
CA GLU A 697 26.43 32.83 26.77
C GLU A 697 27.72 33.14 26.00
N GLU A 698 27.71 33.08 24.66
CA GLU A 698 28.82 33.45 23.78
C GLU A 698 29.38 34.86 24.09
N ALA A 699 28.49 35.85 24.28
CA ALA A 699 28.88 37.20 24.66
C ALA A 699 29.43 37.34 26.09
N SER A 700 28.99 36.47 27.01
CA SER A 700 29.52 36.45 28.37
C SER A 700 30.93 35.88 28.41
N ASP A 701 31.17 34.81 27.63
CA ASP A 701 32.42 34.08 27.57
C ASP A 701 33.59 34.91 27.01
N ILE A 702 33.32 35.80 26.04
CA ILE A 702 34.33 36.73 25.46
C ILE A 702 35.08 37.56 26.51
N LEU A 703 34.45 37.87 27.65
CA LEU A 703 35.05 38.67 28.72
C LEU A 703 35.37 37.84 29.97
N TYR A 704 35.06 36.53 29.98
CA TYR A 704 35.22 35.64 31.12
C TYR A 704 36.69 35.50 31.53
N ASN A 705 36.94 35.48 32.85
CA ASN A 705 38.27 35.52 33.49
C ASN A 705 39.18 36.72 33.10
N SER A 706 38.78 37.56 32.15
CA SER A 706 39.61 38.63 31.59
C SER A 706 39.25 40.03 32.10
N LYS A 707 37.96 40.33 32.30
CA LYS A 707 37.47 41.65 32.75
C LYS A 707 36.47 41.53 33.90
N GLU A 708 36.62 42.37 34.93
CA GLU A 708 35.68 42.47 36.06
C GLU A 708 34.28 42.85 35.56
N ARG A 709 33.23 42.35 36.21
CA ARG A 709 31.84 42.50 35.74
C ARG A 709 31.08 43.52 36.57
N ARG A 710 30.44 44.50 35.92
CA ARG A 710 29.45 45.38 36.58
C ARG A 710 28.26 44.54 37.04
N LYS A 711 27.76 44.78 38.25
CA LYS A 711 26.59 44.08 38.84
C LYS A 711 25.40 44.03 37.86
N ASN A 712 25.09 45.16 37.23
CA ASN A 712 23.97 45.31 36.30
C ASN A 712 24.24 44.78 34.87
N SER A 713 25.45 44.29 34.57
CA SER A 713 25.82 43.80 33.22
C SER A 713 25.57 42.32 32.98
N ILE A 714 25.44 41.51 34.06
CA ILE A 714 25.37 40.04 33.95
C ILE A 714 23.99 39.56 33.49
N ASN A 715 22.92 40.24 33.91
CA ASN A 715 21.53 39.89 33.62
C ASN A 715 20.84 40.85 32.63
N ARG A 716 21.62 41.65 31.90
CA ARG A 716 21.07 42.60 30.92
C ARG A 716 20.53 41.86 29.69
N ASN A 717 19.39 42.33 29.17
CA ASN A 717 18.86 41.85 27.89
C ASN A 717 19.54 42.55 26.72
N PHE A 718 19.85 41.75 25.69
CA PHE A 718 20.39 42.21 24.42
C PHE A 718 19.24 42.57 23.47
N VAL A 719 19.31 43.75 22.86
CA VAL A 719 18.24 44.32 22.02
C VAL A 719 18.72 44.59 20.58
N GLY A 720 20.03 44.69 20.37
CA GLY A 720 20.63 45.16 19.13
C GLY A 720 20.47 46.67 18.96
N ASP A 721 19.29 47.12 18.55
CA ASP A 721 19.02 48.53 18.25
C ASP A 721 18.49 49.29 19.48
N TYR A 722 19.38 50.02 20.15
CA TYR A 722 19.05 50.91 21.27
C TYR A 722 18.79 52.36 20.83
N LEU A 723 18.87 52.68 19.53
CA LEU A 723 18.56 54.00 18.98
C LEU A 723 17.15 54.10 18.40
N GLY A 724 16.53 52.96 18.06
CA GLY A 724 15.24 52.90 17.38
C GLY A 724 15.36 53.41 15.94
N LEU A 725 16.33 52.91 15.18
CA LEU A 725 16.66 53.38 13.83
C LEU A 725 15.49 53.26 12.85
N GLU A 726 14.54 52.37 13.09
CA GLU A 726 13.30 52.27 12.30
C GLU A 726 12.48 53.58 12.32
N GLN A 727 12.56 54.34 13.42
CA GLN A 727 11.86 55.62 13.62
C GLN A 727 12.78 56.84 13.37
N ARG A 728 14.00 56.65 12.85
CA ARG A 728 15.01 57.72 12.64
C ARG A 728 15.58 57.73 11.22
N PRO A 729 14.84 58.26 10.23
CA PRO A 729 15.28 58.29 8.84
C PRO A 729 16.60 59.07 8.63
N GLU A 730 16.88 60.05 9.48
CA GLU A 730 18.09 60.89 9.45
C GLU A 730 19.36 60.10 9.76
N LEU A 731 19.25 58.97 10.47
CA LEU A 731 20.37 58.04 10.68
C LEU A 731 20.40 56.95 9.61
N ARG A 732 19.24 56.50 9.11
CA ARG A 732 19.16 55.48 8.05
C ARG A 732 19.75 55.95 6.71
N GLN A 733 19.81 57.25 6.44
CA GLN A 733 20.40 57.80 5.19
C GLN A 733 21.88 57.42 4.98
N PHE A 734 22.61 57.08 6.06
CA PHE A 734 24.02 56.66 5.98
C PHE A 734 24.22 55.16 5.77
N LEU A 735 23.13 54.38 5.76
CA LEU A 735 23.11 52.92 5.56
C LEU A 735 22.53 52.60 4.17
N ALA A 736 22.83 51.43 3.60
CA ALA A 736 22.21 51.08 2.32
C ALA A 736 20.72 50.75 2.45
N LYS A 737 19.99 50.84 1.34
CA LYS A 737 18.57 50.48 1.25
C LYS A 737 18.34 49.04 1.74
N ARG A 738 17.44 48.89 2.72
CA ARG A 738 17.13 47.62 3.42
C ARG A 738 18.33 46.94 4.12
N GLU A 739 19.38 47.68 4.46
CA GLU A 739 20.49 47.14 5.26
C GLU A 739 20.03 46.78 6.67
N ARG A 740 20.35 45.56 7.09
CA ARG A 740 20.06 45.06 8.45
C ARG A 740 21.03 45.70 9.45
N VAL A 741 20.48 46.23 10.52
CA VAL A 741 21.25 46.64 11.71
C VAL A 741 21.38 45.42 12.63
N ASP A 742 22.58 45.16 13.13
CA ASP A 742 22.81 44.15 14.16
C ASP A 742 22.96 44.78 15.56
N PHE A 743 23.53 45.99 15.65
CA PHE A 743 23.63 46.76 16.89
C PHE A 743 23.63 48.27 16.63
N ALA A 744 23.04 49.06 17.52
CA ALA A 744 23.11 50.53 17.50
C ALA A 744 23.03 51.12 18.92
N ASP A 745 23.95 52.04 19.27
CA ASP A 745 24.03 52.70 20.60
C ASP A 745 24.63 54.12 20.51
N SER A 746 24.37 55.00 21.49
CA SER A 746 24.94 56.35 21.57
C SER A 746 26.13 56.44 22.54
N VAL A 747 27.30 56.10 22.02
CA VAL A 747 28.57 55.94 22.75
C VAL A 747 29.29 57.27 23.00
N ASN A 748 30.19 57.28 23.99
CA ASN A 748 31.14 58.38 24.17
C ASN A 748 32.42 58.08 23.38
N LYS A 749 32.83 58.97 22.48
CA LYS A 749 34.10 58.87 21.73
C LYS A 749 35.09 59.91 22.24
N PHE A 750 36.31 59.50 22.56
CA PHE A 750 37.34 60.38 23.13
C PHE A 750 38.29 60.94 22.06
N ASP A 751 38.66 62.21 22.18
CA ASP A 751 39.56 62.90 21.24
C ASP A 751 41.05 62.86 21.68
N ARG A 752 41.92 63.57 20.95
CA ARG A 752 43.37 63.65 21.21
C ARG A 752 43.77 64.32 22.53
N ARG A 753 42.82 65.00 23.18
CA ARG A 753 42.91 65.68 24.48
C ARG A 753 42.06 64.97 25.55
N PHE A 754 41.57 63.77 25.26
CA PHE A 754 40.67 62.98 26.11
C PHE A 754 39.32 63.68 26.42
N LYS A 755 38.88 64.62 25.58
CA LYS A 755 37.52 65.15 25.67
C LYS A 755 36.54 64.15 25.05
N SER A 756 35.49 63.79 25.78
CA SER A 756 34.41 62.94 25.29
C SER A 756 33.46 63.73 24.38
N ILE A 757 32.98 63.08 23.32
CA ILE A 757 31.95 63.58 22.42
C ILE A 757 31.01 62.44 22.07
N LYS A 758 29.69 62.66 22.18
CA LYS A 758 28.69 61.65 21.78
C LYS A 758 28.81 61.28 20.30
N ARG A 759 28.70 60.00 20.00
CA ARG A 759 28.63 59.41 18.66
C ARG A 759 27.60 58.31 18.66
N ASP A 760 26.84 58.20 17.59
CA ASP A 760 25.97 57.06 17.38
C ASP A 760 26.80 55.98 16.65
N LEU A 761 26.98 54.85 17.32
CA LEU A 761 27.74 53.68 16.87
C LEU A 761 26.75 52.66 16.32
N ILE A 762 26.86 52.33 15.03
CA ILE A 762 26.01 51.34 14.36
C ILE A 762 26.88 50.23 13.79
N LEU A 763 26.49 48.98 14.01
CA LEU A 763 27.09 47.78 13.42
C LEU A 763 26.07 47.12 12.48
N THR A 764 26.52 46.85 11.26
CA THR A 764 25.76 46.10 10.24
C THR A 764 26.61 44.96 9.69
N PRO A 765 26.06 44.03 8.88
CA PRO A 765 26.85 43.04 8.15
C PRO A 765 27.89 43.61 7.17
N LYS A 766 27.90 44.92 6.90
CA LYS A 766 28.89 45.58 6.01
C LYS A 766 29.98 46.36 6.73
N GLY A 767 29.81 46.68 8.01
CA GLY A 767 30.81 47.40 8.78
C GLY A 767 30.27 48.16 9.98
N ILE A 768 31.13 49.01 10.52
CA ILE A 768 30.86 49.87 11.68
C ILE A 768 30.77 51.32 11.23
N TYR A 769 29.72 52.02 11.65
CA TYR A 769 29.48 53.43 11.35
C TYR A 769 29.54 54.23 12.66
N LEU A 770 30.26 55.35 12.65
CA LEU A 770 30.29 56.35 13.72
C LEU A 770 29.69 57.64 13.17
N ILE A 771 28.47 57.96 13.58
CA ILE A 771 27.76 59.18 13.19
C ILE A 771 27.92 60.21 14.31
N GLY A 772 28.18 61.46 13.93
CA GLY A 772 28.26 62.60 14.84
C GLY A 772 27.24 63.66 14.49
N ARG A 773 27.11 64.65 15.37
CA ARG A 773 26.20 65.80 15.19
C ARG A 773 27.03 67.07 15.04
N GLU A 774 26.74 67.89 14.03
CA GLU A 774 27.44 69.15 13.79
C GLU A 774 26.46 70.29 13.50
N LYS A 775 26.79 71.50 13.97
CA LYS A 775 26.04 72.70 13.60
C LYS A 775 26.44 73.15 12.20
N VAL A 776 25.46 73.30 11.31
CA VAL A 776 25.64 73.83 9.96
C VAL A 776 26.18 75.27 10.05
N LYS A 777 27.33 75.53 9.42
CA LYS A 777 28.07 76.81 9.57
C LYS A 777 27.76 77.86 8.50
N LYS A 778 27.17 77.45 7.36
CA LYS A 778 26.89 78.28 6.18
C LYS A 778 25.59 77.81 5.51
N GLY A 779 24.90 78.69 4.78
CA GLY A 779 23.63 78.40 4.10
C GLY A 779 22.37 78.71 4.94
N PRO A 780 21.16 78.49 4.40
CA PRO A 780 19.90 78.81 5.08
C PRO A 780 19.64 77.95 6.34
N GLU A 781 20.21 76.74 6.42
CA GLU A 781 20.16 75.86 7.60
C GLU A 781 21.14 76.28 8.72
N LYS A 782 21.80 77.44 8.63
CA LYS A 782 22.87 77.86 9.57
C LYS A 782 22.38 77.84 11.02
N GLY A 783 23.09 77.08 11.85
CA GLY A 783 22.77 76.89 13.28
C GLY A 783 22.02 75.59 13.59
N GLN A 784 21.34 74.98 12.61
CA GLN A 784 20.72 73.67 12.78
C GLN A 784 21.79 72.59 13.04
N ILE A 785 21.42 71.58 13.83
CA ILE A 785 22.27 70.42 14.11
C ILE A 785 21.92 69.34 13.08
N LYS A 786 22.91 68.87 12.34
CA LYS A 786 22.78 67.83 11.30
C LYS A 786 23.65 66.62 11.65
N GLU A 787 23.12 65.43 11.41
CA GLU A 787 23.85 64.18 11.47
C GLU A 787 24.91 64.14 10.35
N VAL A 788 26.12 63.68 10.69
CA VAL A 788 27.24 63.57 9.76
C VAL A 788 27.98 62.27 10.04
N LEU A 789 28.09 61.40 9.04
CA LEU A 789 28.96 60.22 9.11
C LEU A 789 30.41 60.65 9.35
N LYS A 790 30.96 60.34 10.54
CA LYS A 790 32.33 60.70 10.93
C LYS A 790 33.34 59.61 10.61
N ARG A 791 32.91 58.36 10.54
CA ARG A 791 33.74 57.23 10.11
C ARG A 791 32.86 56.06 9.67
N LYS A 792 33.26 55.39 8.60
CA LYS A 792 32.87 53.99 8.31
C LYS A 792 34.14 53.15 8.46
N MET A 793 34.05 52.00 9.10
CA MET A 793 35.13 51.03 9.26
C MET A 793 34.66 49.68 8.72
N GLU A 794 35.42 49.09 7.81
CA GLU A 794 35.14 47.78 7.24
C GLU A 794 35.88 46.71 8.02
N PHE A 795 35.32 45.49 8.12
CA PHE A 795 35.87 44.45 9.00
C PHE A 795 37.33 44.10 8.69
N GLY A 796 37.72 44.10 7.41
CA GLY A 796 39.12 43.85 7.00
C GLY A 796 40.13 44.91 7.45
N GLY A 797 39.69 46.12 7.82
CA GLY A 797 40.56 47.17 8.35
C GLY A 797 40.78 47.10 9.86
N ILE A 798 39.98 46.32 10.59
CA ILE A 798 40.05 46.18 12.05
C ILE A 798 41.14 45.15 12.40
N SER A 799 42.13 45.55 13.21
CA SER A 799 43.22 44.65 13.61
C SER A 799 42.95 43.92 14.91
N SER A 800 42.40 44.61 15.91
CA SER A 800 42.13 44.08 17.25
C SER A 800 41.20 44.99 18.05
N VAL A 801 40.79 44.52 19.23
CA VAL A 801 40.12 45.35 20.24
C VAL A 801 40.87 45.25 21.57
N SER A 802 41.08 46.37 22.26
CA SER A 802 41.66 46.39 23.60
C SER A 802 40.64 46.83 24.65
N LEU A 803 40.66 46.18 25.82
CA LEU A 803 39.86 46.53 27.00
C LEU A 803 40.72 46.54 28.27
N SER A 804 40.33 47.32 29.28
CA SER A 804 40.93 47.19 30.61
C SER A 804 40.46 45.91 31.30
N THR A 805 41.15 45.47 32.37
CA THR A 805 40.70 44.33 33.16
C THR A 805 39.68 44.69 34.27
N ARG A 806 39.39 45.99 34.47
CA ARG A 806 38.44 46.55 35.45
C ARG A 806 36.99 46.56 34.97
N GLN A 807 36.05 46.91 35.85
CA GLN A 807 34.62 46.96 35.53
C GLN A 807 34.16 48.15 34.66
N ASP A 808 35.08 48.94 34.11
CA ASP A 808 34.78 50.09 33.25
C ASP A 808 34.12 49.70 31.90
N ASP A 809 33.56 50.68 31.21
CA ASP A 809 32.90 50.52 29.90
C ASP A 809 33.75 50.92 28.69
N PHE A 810 35.07 51.11 28.88
CA PHE A 810 35.98 51.53 27.82
C PHE A 810 36.44 50.35 26.97
N PHE A 811 36.56 50.61 25.66
CA PHE A 811 37.19 49.73 24.70
C PHE A 811 37.84 50.54 23.58
N ILE A 812 38.87 49.97 22.96
CA ILE A 812 39.62 50.60 21.88
C ILE A 812 39.49 49.74 20.64
N LEU A 813 38.85 50.27 19.59
CA LEU A 813 38.85 49.64 18.27
C LEU A 813 40.14 50.04 17.55
N HIS A 814 41.00 49.05 17.27
CA HIS A 814 42.21 49.27 16.49
C HIS A 814 41.93 49.02 15.00
N GLU A 815 42.33 49.98 14.16
CA GLU A 815 42.04 49.98 12.72
C GLU A 815 43.27 50.50 11.96
N ALA A 816 43.48 50.07 10.72
CA ALA A 816 44.68 50.38 9.94
C ALA A 816 45.11 51.87 9.99
N GLN A 817 44.17 52.82 9.86
CA GLN A 817 44.46 54.26 9.80
C GLN A 817 44.71 54.89 11.18
N TYR A 818 43.78 54.68 12.13
CA TYR A 818 43.85 55.21 13.49
C TYR A 818 42.82 54.55 14.41
N ASP A 819 43.05 54.59 15.71
CA ASP A 819 42.25 53.85 16.68
C ASP A 819 41.09 54.69 17.24
N SER A 820 40.04 54.03 17.74
CA SER A 820 38.87 54.69 18.35
C SER A 820 38.71 54.27 19.81
N LEU A 821 39.08 55.15 20.74
CA LEU A 821 38.74 55.03 22.15
C LEU A 821 37.25 55.38 22.36
N LEU A 822 36.48 54.40 22.80
CA LEU A 822 35.03 54.44 22.96
C LEU A 822 34.62 53.96 24.37
N GLU A 823 33.48 54.43 24.85
CA GLU A 823 32.84 53.99 26.09
C GLU A 823 31.35 53.71 25.82
N SER A 824 30.89 52.50 26.19
CA SER A 824 29.50 52.03 26.01
C SER A 824 29.07 51.08 27.12
N ASN A 825 27.89 51.34 27.70
CA ASN A 825 27.21 50.43 28.64
C ASN A 825 26.83 49.07 28.02
N PHE A 826 26.91 48.93 26.70
CA PHE A 826 26.51 47.75 25.93
C PHE A 826 27.71 47.07 25.24
N LYS A 827 28.95 47.41 25.63
CA LYS A 827 30.19 46.86 25.06
C LYS A 827 30.18 45.33 24.88
N THR A 828 29.61 44.58 25.82
CA THR A 828 29.58 43.10 25.81
C THR A 828 28.81 42.55 24.61
N GLU A 829 27.66 43.14 24.30
CA GLU A 829 26.81 42.75 23.17
C GLU A 829 27.45 43.18 21.84
N PHE A 830 27.91 44.43 21.77
CA PHE A 830 28.63 44.96 20.63
C PHE A 830 29.85 44.11 20.26
N LEU A 831 30.66 43.70 21.24
CA LEU A 831 31.86 42.87 21.01
C LEU A 831 31.51 41.45 20.56
N SER A 832 30.43 40.86 21.06
CA SER A 832 29.96 39.55 20.59
C SER A 832 29.52 39.60 19.13
N LEU A 833 28.70 40.61 18.78
CA LEU A 833 28.23 40.79 17.41
C LEU A 833 29.37 41.18 16.46
N LEU A 834 30.29 42.04 16.91
CA LEU A 834 31.48 42.43 16.14
C LEU A 834 32.41 41.22 15.89
N SER A 835 32.74 40.45 16.92
CA SER A 835 33.61 39.26 16.78
C SER A 835 33.03 38.27 15.79
N LYS A 836 31.72 38.03 15.86
CA LYS A 836 30.98 37.18 14.94
C LYS A 836 30.99 37.70 13.50
N ARG A 837 30.67 38.97 13.27
CA ARG A 837 30.71 39.56 11.92
C ARG A 837 32.11 39.61 11.34
N TYR A 838 33.11 39.89 12.17
CA TYR A 838 34.51 39.82 11.79
C TYR A 838 34.92 38.41 11.35
N GLU A 839 34.55 37.36 12.09
CA GLU A 839 34.83 35.96 11.73
C GLU A 839 34.05 35.51 10.48
N GLU A 840 32.77 35.89 10.36
CA GLU A 840 31.94 35.59 9.19
C GLU A 840 32.51 36.20 7.89
N VAL A 841 33.05 37.43 7.95
CA VAL A 841 33.57 38.17 6.79
C VAL A 841 35.04 37.86 6.50
N THR A 842 35.92 37.88 7.52
CA THR A 842 37.37 37.72 7.33
C THR A 842 37.87 36.27 7.41
N LYS A 843 37.02 35.34 7.86
CA LYS A 843 37.37 33.94 8.21
C LYS A 843 38.47 33.82 9.27
N ARG A 844 38.69 34.86 10.08
CA ARG A 844 39.65 34.91 11.19
C ARG A 844 38.94 35.35 12.47
N LYS A 845 39.38 34.86 13.62
CA LYS A 845 38.87 35.34 14.92
C LYS A 845 39.44 36.72 15.24
N LEU A 846 38.59 37.61 15.76
CA LEU A 846 38.99 38.94 16.20
C LEU A 846 39.86 38.84 17.45
N THR A 847 41.06 39.42 17.41
CA THR A 847 41.94 39.47 18.59
C THR A 847 41.40 40.48 19.59
N ILE A 848 41.05 40.01 20.79
CA ILE A 848 40.64 40.86 21.91
C ILE A 848 41.70 40.75 23.01
N SER A 849 42.25 41.89 23.41
CA SER A 849 43.35 41.98 24.37
C SER A 849 42.95 42.76 25.62
N PHE A 850 43.51 42.36 26.76
CA PHE A 850 43.12 42.87 28.08
C PHE A 850 44.33 43.38 28.85
N GLY A 851 44.27 44.63 29.33
CA GLY A 851 45.34 45.21 30.13
C GLY A 851 44.97 46.56 30.73
N ASP A 852 45.44 46.82 31.95
CA ASP A 852 45.13 48.07 32.66
C ASP A 852 45.96 49.26 32.15
N ARG A 853 46.85 49.06 31.16
CA ARG A 853 47.55 50.12 30.41
C ARG A 853 47.32 49.87 28.92
N LEU A 854 46.44 50.67 28.32
CA LEU A 854 46.08 50.57 26.91
C LEU A 854 46.71 51.72 26.12
N GLU A 855 47.15 51.45 24.89
CA GLU A 855 47.72 52.45 23.98
C GLU A 855 46.88 52.54 22.70
N PHE A 856 46.66 53.75 22.18
CA PHE A 856 45.87 53.96 20.95
C PHE A 856 46.41 55.09 20.07
N ARG A 857 46.44 54.84 18.76
CA ARG A 857 46.93 55.76 17.73
C ARG A 857 45.87 56.79 17.40
N VAL A 858 46.23 58.07 17.44
CA VAL A 858 45.32 59.17 17.15
C VAL A 858 45.42 59.56 15.67
N LYS A 859 44.27 59.87 15.05
CA LYS A 859 44.17 60.39 13.67
C LYS A 859 45.17 61.54 13.44
N LYS A 860 45.88 61.49 12.29
CA LYS A 860 46.80 62.54 11.89
C LYS A 860 46.02 63.77 11.40
N GLU A 861 46.20 64.92 12.06
CA GLU A 861 45.53 66.19 11.72
C GLU A 861 46.50 67.37 11.86
N GLY A 862 46.94 67.92 10.72
CA GLY A 862 47.86 69.07 10.64
C GLY A 862 49.34 68.74 10.89
N TRP A 863 50.19 69.77 10.82
CA TRP A 863 51.60 69.68 11.21
C TRP A 863 51.71 69.42 12.73
N GLY A 864 52.47 68.40 13.12
CA GLY A 864 52.63 67.98 14.53
C GLY A 864 51.46 67.20 15.16
N GLY A 865 50.33 67.04 14.46
CA GLY A 865 49.20 66.26 14.96
C GLY A 865 49.27 64.80 14.54
N GLY A 866 50.00 63.95 15.27
CA GLY A 866 50.01 62.50 15.07
C GLY A 866 50.81 61.78 16.17
N GLY A 867 50.45 60.54 16.50
CA GLY A 867 51.11 59.72 17.52
C GLY A 867 50.15 59.07 18.52
N THR A 868 50.69 58.31 19.47
CA THR A 868 49.93 57.52 20.41
C THR A 868 49.53 58.26 21.71
N ARG A 869 48.52 57.70 22.36
CA ARG A 869 47.99 58.10 23.67
C ARG A 869 47.81 56.87 24.53
N ILE A 870 47.95 57.03 25.83
CA ILE A 870 47.87 55.94 26.80
C ILE A 870 46.66 56.15 27.71
N VAL A 871 45.94 55.09 28.03
CA VAL A 871 44.88 55.06 29.05
C VAL A 871 45.33 54.10 30.14
N VAL A 872 45.41 54.57 31.37
CA VAL A 872 45.83 53.78 32.54
C VAL A 872 44.66 53.64 33.49
N PHE A 873 44.25 52.41 33.76
CA PHE A 873 43.14 52.07 34.64
C PHE A 873 43.67 51.74 36.03
N GLN A 874 43.07 52.34 37.05
CA GLN A 874 43.50 52.23 38.44
C GLN A 874 42.29 52.02 39.35
N LYS A 875 42.51 51.38 40.50
CA LYS A 875 41.50 51.23 41.55
C LYS A 875 41.20 52.57 42.22
N GLY A 876 39.94 52.79 42.60
CA GLY A 876 39.54 53.89 43.48
C GLY A 876 38.08 53.82 43.91
N PRO A 877 37.47 54.93 44.36
CA PRO A 877 36.15 54.90 44.97
C PRO A 877 35.00 54.97 43.94
N GLY A 878 34.04 54.06 44.08
CA GLY A 878 32.74 54.10 43.40
C GLY A 878 32.68 53.40 42.03
N ASP A 879 31.45 53.10 41.59
CA ASP A 879 31.18 52.36 40.34
C ASP A 879 31.25 53.23 39.06
N VAL A 880 31.44 54.55 39.20
CA VAL A 880 31.54 55.52 38.10
C VAL A 880 33.01 55.85 37.83
N ALA A 881 33.44 55.81 36.57
CA ALA A 881 34.81 56.08 36.18
C ALA A 881 35.16 57.58 36.35
N GLN A 882 36.17 57.87 37.16
CA GLN A 882 36.74 59.21 37.31
C GLN A 882 37.90 59.40 36.33
N LEU A 883 37.87 60.50 35.57
CA LEU A 883 38.79 60.74 34.44
C LEU A 883 39.76 61.89 34.75
N LYS A 884 41.05 61.58 34.83
CA LYS A 884 42.13 62.58 35.04
C LYS A 884 43.09 62.60 33.86
N PRO A 885 42.92 63.52 32.88
CA PRO A 885 43.86 63.66 31.77
C PRO A 885 45.18 64.31 32.21
N GLY A 886 46.31 63.76 31.77
CA GLY A 886 47.65 64.24 32.04
C GLY A 886 48.57 64.08 30.83
N GLY A 887 48.74 65.16 30.06
CA GLY A 887 49.61 65.18 28.88
C GLY A 887 49.17 64.18 27.79
N LYS A 888 49.97 63.13 27.57
CA LYS A 888 49.66 62.03 26.61
C LYS A 888 48.91 60.86 27.25
N THR A 889 48.60 60.92 28.55
CA THR A 889 48.01 59.83 29.34
C THR A 889 46.66 60.24 29.91
N LEU A 890 45.70 59.32 29.94
CA LEU A 890 44.44 59.44 30.69
C LEU A 890 44.44 58.43 31.83
N SER A 891 44.42 58.90 33.07
CA SER A 891 44.16 58.04 34.21
C SER A 891 42.64 57.87 34.40
N VAL A 892 42.20 56.62 34.45
CA VAL A 892 40.80 56.21 34.67
C VAL A 892 40.74 55.47 35.99
N THR A 893 40.10 56.09 36.98
CA THR A 893 39.98 55.53 38.33
C THR A 893 38.57 54.97 38.52
N ILE A 894 38.44 53.70 38.91
CA ILE A 894 37.14 53.04 39.13
C ILE A 894 37.24 52.01 40.27
N GLY A 895 36.15 51.79 41.00
CA GLY A 895 36.05 50.75 42.04
C GLY A 895 36.04 49.33 41.48
N ASP A 896 36.27 48.37 42.36
CA ASP A 896 36.29 46.94 42.03
C ASP A 896 34.89 46.44 41.62
N GLY A 897 34.83 45.71 40.50
CA GLY A 897 33.60 45.03 40.08
C GLY A 897 33.39 43.68 40.75
N LEU A 898 32.40 42.94 40.24
CA LEU A 898 32.32 41.51 40.51
C LEU A 898 33.54 40.79 39.89
N PRO A 899 34.02 39.68 40.50
CA PRO A 899 35.18 38.93 40.02
C PRO A 899 35.15 38.61 38.52
N LYS A 900 36.32 38.50 37.88
CA LYS A 900 36.43 38.21 36.43
C LYS A 900 35.80 36.87 36.03
N SER A 901 35.69 35.94 36.98
CA SER A 901 35.01 34.64 36.86
C SER A 901 33.48 34.70 37.04
N SER A 902 32.89 35.88 37.23
CA SER A 902 31.44 36.04 37.38
C SER A 902 30.71 35.82 36.05
N SER A 903 29.79 34.89 36.02
CA SER A 903 28.93 34.58 34.88
C SER A 903 27.46 34.54 35.29
N SER A 904 26.52 34.58 34.35
CA SER A 904 25.07 34.48 34.66
C SER A 904 24.61 33.05 35.00
N LEU A 905 25.55 32.13 35.27
CA LEU A 905 25.31 30.69 35.35
C LEU A 905 24.87 30.22 36.74
N TYR A 906 23.61 30.48 37.08
CA TYR A 906 22.89 29.70 38.11
C TYR A 906 22.68 28.22 37.68
N ARG A 907 23.05 27.85 36.44
CA ARG A 907 22.74 26.55 35.81
C ARG A 907 23.87 25.50 35.84
N ARG A 908 25.16 25.86 36.04
CA ARG A 908 26.26 24.86 36.05
C ARG A 908 26.28 23.99 37.31
N THR A 909 26.00 24.53 38.49
CA THR A 909 25.86 23.76 39.75
C THR A 909 24.58 22.92 39.77
N ALA A 910 23.46 23.46 39.28
CA ALA A 910 22.20 22.71 39.19
C ALA A 910 22.32 21.46 38.29
N ALA A 911 23.05 21.54 37.18
CA ALA A 911 23.29 20.39 36.28
C ALA A 911 24.17 19.29 36.91
N LEU A 912 25.02 19.62 37.88
CA LEU A 912 25.79 18.65 38.66
C LEU A 912 24.95 18.03 39.79
N LEU A 913 24.11 18.82 40.46
CA LEU A 913 23.19 18.34 41.50
C LEU A 913 22.10 17.40 40.92
N LEU A 914 21.48 17.74 39.79
CA LEU A 914 20.52 16.86 39.12
C LEU A 914 21.14 15.54 38.61
N LYS A 915 22.43 15.54 38.24
CA LYS A 915 23.16 14.31 37.89
C LYS A 915 23.41 13.40 39.09
N HIS A 916 23.42 13.93 40.32
CA HIS A 916 23.53 13.12 41.53
C HIS A 916 22.17 12.54 41.99
N THR A 917 21.06 13.27 41.88
CA THR A 917 19.74 12.73 42.22
C THR A 917 19.22 11.69 41.22
N LEU A 918 19.49 11.85 39.92
CA LEU A 918 19.06 10.87 38.90
C LEU A 918 19.85 9.54 38.91
N ARG A 919 20.95 9.44 39.66
CA ARG A 919 21.68 8.17 39.86
C ARG A 919 21.15 7.32 41.02
N SER A 920 20.20 7.83 41.81
CA SER A 920 19.65 7.12 42.98
C SER A 920 18.31 6.41 42.73
N LEU A 921 17.71 6.55 41.54
CA LEU A 921 16.34 6.10 41.24
C LEU A 921 16.24 5.14 40.05
N SER A 922 17.36 4.59 39.58
CA SER A 922 17.43 3.58 38.50
C SER A 922 17.59 2.14 39.02
N SER A 923 17.08 1.87 40.22
CA SER A 923 16.87 0.52 40.76
C SER A 923 15.41 0.41 41.20
N VAL A 924 14.74 -0.66 40.77
CA VAL A 924 13.30 -0.95 40.92
C VAL A 924 12.38 -0.30 39.86
N HIS A 925 12.19 -1.00 38.73
CA HIS A 925 10.90 -1.61 38.37
C HIS A 925 10.99 -2.39 37.03
N GLN A 926 10.90 -3.72 37.10
CA GLN A 926 10.48 -4.57 35.98
C GLN A 926 8.97 -4.83 36.06
N ASN A 927 8.35 -5.03 34.89
CA ASN A 927 7.08 -5.73 34.62
C ASN A 927 5.79 -5.30 35.35
N GLY A 928 4.72 -5.11 34.57
CA GLY A 928 3.34 -5.08 35.07
C GLY A 928 2.36 -4.42 34.11
N GLY A 929 1.56 -5.20 33.37
CA GLY A 929 0.48 -4.68 32.52
C GLY A 929 -0.74 -4.26 33.35
N ALA A 930 -1.46 -3.22 32.90
CA ALA A 930 -2.64 -2.71 33.60
C ALA A 930 -3.93 -3.46 33.23
N LYS A 931 -4.61 -4.00 34.24
CA LYS A 931 -6.03 -4.39 34.17
C LYS A 931 -6.93 -3.19 34.52
N PHE A 932 -8.18 -3.23 34.05
CA PHE A 932 -9.20 -2.19 34.22
C PHE A 932 -9.54 -1.86 35.69
N PRO A 933 -9.94 -0.61 36.00
CA PRO A 933 -10.49 -0.24 37.30
C PRO A 933 -12.00 -0.51 37.41
N ARG A 934 -12.46 -0.89 38.61
CA ARG A 934 -13.87 -0.79 39.06
C ARG A 934 -13.97 0.22 40.21
N GLY A 935 -15.18 0.79 40.37
CA GLY A 935 -15.45 1.95 41.22
C GLY A 935 -15.51 1.68 42.74
N PRO A 936 -15.89 2.71 43.53
CA PRO A 936 -15.66 2.75 44.97
C PRO A 936 -16.86 2.28 45.80
N HIS A 937 -16.59 1.77 47.01
CA HIS A 937 -17.48 1.91 48.16
C HIS A 937 -16.68 1.84 49.49
N ASN A 938 -17.24 2.47 50.50
CA ASN A 938 -16.78 2.60 51.89
C ASN A 938 -18.05 2.56 52.77
N PRO A 939 -17.98 2.40 54.11
CA PRO A 939 -17.29 1.38 54.92
C PRO A 939 -18.28 0.65 55.88
N GLN A 940 -17.91 -0.51 56.47
CA GLN A 940 -18.34 -0.85 57.85
C GLN A 940 -17.62 -2.04 58.52
N ALA A 941 -17.32 -1.83 59.81
CA ALA A 941 -17.21 -2.71 60.98
C ALA A 941 -16.77 -4.20 60.89
N ASP A 942 -15.77 -4.51 61.73
CA ASP A 942 -15.58 -5.66 62.64
C ASP A 942 -16.41 -6.95 62.49
N ILE A 943 -15.74 -8.11 62.55
CA ILE A 943 -15.73 -9.03 63.71
C ILE A 943 -14.78 -10.23 63.47
N THR A 944 -14.18 -10.72 64.55
CA THR A 944 -13.25 -11.86 64.68
C THR A 944 -13.90 -13.24 64.48
N TYR A 945 -13.16 -14.25 63.95
CA TYR A 945 -12.65 -15.42 64.73
C TYR A 945 -12.04 -16.58 63.89
N SER A 946 -11.08 -17.28 64.52
CA SER A 946 -10.68 -18.70 64.40
C SER A 946 -10.03 -19.34 63.14
N SER A 947 -8.82 -19.85 63.40
CA SER A 947 -8.02 -20.99 62.86
C SER A 947 -8.81 -22.34 62.66
N PRO A 948 -8.25 -23.50 62.16
CA PRO A 948 -6.82 -23.90 62.17
C PRO A 948 -6.21 -24.87 61.08
N GLN A 949 -4.86 -24.88 61.05
CA GLN A 949 -3.88 -25.99 60.89
C GLN A 949 -4.03 -27.17 59.87
N LYS A 950 -2.91 -27.45 59.16
CA LYS A 950 -2.03 -28.67 59.24
C LYS A 950 -0.80 -28.50 58.30
N GLN A 951 0.47 -28.54 58.77
CA GLN A 951 1.42 -29.69 58.85
C GLN A 951 1.65 -30.45 57.51
N GLY A 952 2.87 -30.75 57.02
CA GLY A 952 4.23 -30.69 57.63
C GLY A 952 5.43 -30.66 56.63
N ARG A 953 6.62 -31.12 57.08
CA ARG A 953 8.02 -30.94 56.56
C ARG A 953 8.70 -32.33 56.29
N PRO A 954 10.00 -32.51 55.91
CA PRO A 954 10.94 -31.78 55.00
C PRO A 954 12.04 -32.65 54.25
N LEU A 955 13.00 -31.97 53.55
CA LEU A 955 14.48 -32.21 53.46
C LEU A 955 15.21 -33.09 52.36
N GLN A 956 16.51 -32.76 52.20
CA GLN A 956 17.63 -33.32 51.37
C GLN A 956 17.66 -32.92 49.87
N GLY A 957 18.80 -32.76 49.16
CA GLY A 957 20.25 -32.79 49.46
C GLY A 957 21.10 -32.53 48.16
N GLY A 958 22.35 -32.02 48.24
CA GLY A 958 23.18 -31.62 47.06
C GLY A 958 23.84 -32.77 46.27
N PRO A 959 24.64 -32.52 45.18
CA PRO A 959 26.12 -32.41 45.31
C PRO A 959 26.80 -31.47 44.21
N PRO A 960 28.08 -31.61 43.70
CA PRO A 960 29.08 -30.51 43.76
C PRO A 960 29.87 -30.17 42.45
N LYS A 961 30.99 -29.42 42.57
CA LYS A 961 31.86 -28.84 41.50
C LYS A 961 33.06 -29.73 41.06
N LEU A 962 33.61 -29.49 39.86
CA LEU A 962 35.05 -29.27 39.46
C LEU A 962 35.10 -29.05 37.91
N GLY A 963 36.13 -28.52 37.22
CA GLY A 963 37.49 -28.00 37.53
C GLY A 963 38.06 -27.19 36.33
N SER A 964 39.35 -26.79 36.32
CA SER A 964 39.90 -25.76 35.40
C SER A 964 41.29 -26.08 34.79
N GLN A 965 41.60 -25.55 33.58
CA GLN A 965 42.97 -25.37 33.02
C GLN A 965 43.08 -24.14 32.06
N ARG A 966 44.31 -23.71 31.73
CA ARG A 966 44.72 -22.55 30.87
C ARG A 966 45.52 -23.07 29.65
N GLY A 967 45.82 -22.37 28.55
CA GLY A 967 45.75 -20.96 28.06
C GLY A 967 46.51 -20.91 26.70
N PRO A 968 47.25 -19.85 26.28
CA PRO A 968 47.01 -18.40 26.29
C PRO A 968 47.20 -17.72 24.89
N ARG A 969 46.72 -16.48 24.66
CA ARG A 969 47.35 -15.44 23.78
C ARG A 969 46.72 -14.04 23.97
N PRO A 970 47.40 -12.91 23.63
CA PRO A 970 47.13 -11.59 24.22
C PRO A 970 46.51 -10.57 23.20
N PRO A 971 46.53 -9.23 23.38
CA PRO A 971 45.33 -8.51 23.79
C PRO A 971 44.84 -7.42 22.82
N ALA A 972 43.54 -7.10 22.85
CA ALA A 972 42.98 -5.87 22.29
C ALA A 972 42.28 -5.06 23.41
N PRO A 973 42.48 -3.74 23.52
CA PRO A 973 42.03 -2.96 24.67
C PRO A 973 40.54 -2.58 24.62
N ASN A 974 39.93 -2.48 25.81
CA ASN A 974 38.58 -1.98 26.05
C ASN A 974 38.29 -0.64 25.38
N GLN A 975 37.08 -0.49 24.85
CA GLN A 975 36.29 0.71 25.15
C GLN A 975 34.80 0.41 25.26
N TYR A 976 34.15 1.14 26.18
CA TYR A 976 32.80 0.89 26.65
C TYR A 976 31.74 1.22 25.59
N ASN A 977 30.90 0.25 25.26
CA ASN A 977 29.71 0.47 24.45
C ASN A 977 28.61 1.10 25.34
N GLN A 978 28.55 2.43 25.42
CA GLN A 978 27.40 3.13 26.00
C GLN A 978 26.25 3.14 25.00
N GLY A 979 25.03 2.88 25.49
CA GLY A 979 23.85 2.68 24.66
C GLY A 979 23.54 3.87 23.76
N ASN A 980 23.34 3.58 22.47
CA ASN A 980 23.01 4.59 21.47
C ASN A 980 21.52 4.99 21.58
N LEU A 981 21.25 6.29 21.75
CA LEU A 981 19.92 6.86 22.02
C LEU A 981 19.22 7.37 20.75
N ASP A 982 19.40 6.68 19.63
CA ASP A 982 18.93 7.14 18.30
C ASP A 982 17.40 7.15 18.11
N PHE A 983 16.62 6.66 19.09
CA PHE A 983 15.14 6.67 19.04
C PHE A 983 14.50 8.05 19.35
N LEU A 984 15.30 9.12 19.49
CA LEU A 984 14.81 10.47 19.85
C LEU A 984 14.92 11.51 18.71
N ASN A 985 15.30 11.12 17.49
CA ASN A 985 15.28 11.99 16.33
C ASN A 985 13.95 11.86 15.55
N VAL A 986 13.09 12.87 15.66
CA VAL A 986 11.89 13.01 14.81
C VAL A 986 12.29 13.68 13.48
N PRO A 987 11.85 13.19 12.31
CA PRO A 987 12.16 13.83 11.02
C PRO A 987 11.54 15.23 10.87
N ASP A 988 12.30 16.15 10.28
CA ASP A 988 11.78 17.48 9.91
C ASP A 988 10.79 17.37 8.72
N GLN A 989 9.70 18.14 8.78
CA GLN A 989 8.75 18.26 7.67
C GLN A 989 9.38 18.98 6.46
N GLY A 990 9.41 18.31 5.31
CA GLY A 990 9.38 18.93 3.99
C GLY A 990 10.71 19.46 3.42
N MET A 991 11.42 18.62 2.65
CA MET A 991 12.36 19.09 1.62
C MET A 991 12.36 18.22 0.34
N SER A 992 11.20 18.10 -0.33
CA SER A 992 11.12 17.76 -1.77
C SER A 992 11.62 18.90 -2.67
N GLY A 993 12.70 19.58 -2.26
CA GLY A 993 13.05 20.90 -2.78
C GLY A 993 14.49 21.33 -2.49
N LYS A 994 15.46 20.39 -2.46
CA LYS A 994 16.90 20.70 -2.42
C LYS A 994 17.88 19.56 -2.76
N GLN A 995 17.55 18.70 -3.73
CA GLN A 995 18.53 17.82 -4.39
C GLN A 995 18.68 18.10 -5.89
N ARG A 996 18.94 19.38 -6.23
CA ARG A 996 19.47 19.78 -7.55
C ARG A 996 20.41 20.99 -7.45
N LYS A 997 21.43 20.88 -6.59
CA LYS A 997 22.70 21.64 -6.67
C LYS A 997 23.72 21.09 -5.66
N MET A 998 24.97 20.96 -6.11
CA MET A 998 26.19 20.68 -5.33
C MET A 998 26.48 19.21 -4.94
N SER A 999 26.64 18.36 -5.94
CA SER A 999 27.60 17.22 -5.89
C SER A 999 28.64 17.37 -7.02
N ILE A 1000 29.39 18.47 -7.00
CA ILE A 1000 30.66 18.57 -7.73
C ILE A 1000 31.76 18.52 -6.67
N HIS A 1001 32.64 17.51 -6.76
CA HIS A 1001 34.05 17.43 -6.32
C HIS A 1001 34.42 16.04 -5.76
N GLN A 1002 34.50 15.03 -6.63
CA GLN A 1002 35.52 13.96 -6.58
C GLN A 1002 35.55 13.22 -7.94
N ARG A 1003 36.75 12.82 -8.41
CA ARG A 1003 37.00 12.19 -9.72
C ARG A 1003 37.28 10.68 -9.59
N PRO A 1004 36.68 9.84 -10.46
CA PRO A 1004 37.22 8.54 -10.87
C PRO A 1004 37.92 8.60 -12.26
N PRO A 1005 38.53 7.49 -12.76
CA PRO A 1005 39.57 7.50 -13.81
C PRO A 1005 39.05 7.52 -15.28
N PRO A 1006 39.93 7.66 -16.30
CA PRO A 1006 39.53 8.02 -17.67
C PRO A 1006 39.52 6.88 -18.71
N ALA A 1007 38.46 6.85 -19.54
CA ALA A 1007 38.40 6.40 -20.96
C ALA A 1007 36.92 6.43 -21.44
N PRO A 1008 36.59 6.39 -22.76
CA PRO A 1008 37.33 6.75 -23.97
C PRO A 1008 36.68 7.94 -24.73
N LYS A 1009 37.09 8.23 -25.98
CA LYS A 1009 36.63 9.41 -26.77
C LYS A 1009 35.18 9.27 -27.28
N PRO A 1010 34.38 10.36 -27.34
CA PRO A 1010 32.98 10.31 -27.76
C PRO A 1010 32.75 10.45 -29.29
N GLN A 1011 31.73 9.77 -29.78
CA GLN A 1011 31.05 10.05 -31.06
C GLN A 1011 29.96 11.15 -30.87
N PRO A 1012 29.55 11.88 -31.92
CA PRO A 1012 28.56 12.96 -31.80
C PRO A 1012 27.14 12.45 -31.52
N ARG A 1013 26.35 13.25 -30.78
CA ARG A 1013 24.92 12.97 -30.49
C ARG A 1013 24.02 13.49 -31.62
N PRO A 1014 22.87 12.83 -31.89
CA PRO A 1014 21.90 13.32 -32.87
C PRO A 1014 21.25 14.63 -32.42
N GLN A 1015 20.97 15.52 -33.37
CA GLN A 1015 20.20 16.75 -33.16
C GLN A 1015 18.70 16.47 -33.35
N GLY A 1016 17.86 17.11 -32.55
CA GLY A 1016 16.40 17.03 -32.68
C GLY A 1016 15.85 17.89 -33.83
N PRO A 1017 14.55 17.81 -34.12
CA PRO A 1017 13.91 18.62 -35.16
C PRO A 1017 14.01 20.11 -34.85
N ARG A 1018 14.19 20.93 -35.88
CA ARG A 1018 14.31 22.38 -35.77
C ARG A 1018 13.25 23.08 -36.59
N CYS A 1019 13.02 24.34 -36.25
CA CYS A 1019 12.21 25.25 -37.04
C CYS A 1019 12.96 26.56 -37.29
N ARG A 1020 12.72 27.18 -38.44
CA ARG A 1020 13.14 28.53 -38.78
C ARG A 1020 11.94 29.47 -38.67
N ALA A 1021 12.08 30.59 -37.98
CA ALA A 1021 11.07 31.63 -37.93
C ALA A 1021 10.85 32.28 -39.31
N LEU A 1022 9.61 32.33 -39.77
CA LEU A 1022 9.21 33.04 -40.99
C LEU A 1022 8.89 34.52 -40.69
N TYR A 1023 8.39 34.80 -39.49
CA TYR A 1023 7.99 36.14 -39.04
C TYR A 1023 8.53 36.40 -37.63
N GLN A 1024 8.77 37.66 -37.30
CA GLN A 1024 9.07 38.08 -35.93
C GLN A 1024 7.86 37.80 -35.03
N TYR A 1025 8.12 37.32 -33.81
CA TYR A 1025 7.10 37.10 -32.79
C TYR A 1025 7.59 37.64 -31.44
N VAL A 1026 6.69 38.31 -30.72
CA VAL A 1026 6.96 38.85 -29.38
C VAL A 1026 5.95 38.23 -28.42
N GLY A 1027 6.47 37.46 -27.45
CA GLY A 1027 5.66 36.87 -26.39
C GLY A 1027 4.93 37.95 -25.59
N GLN A 1028 3.63 37.77 -25.43
CA GLN A 1028 2.71 38.60 -24.66
C GLN A 1028 2.59 38.11 -23.21
N ASP A 1029 2.77 36.81 -22.98
CA ASP A 1029 2.68 36.18 -21.66
C ASP A 1029 4.01 35.53 -21.17
N THR A 1030 4.07 35.19 -19.87
CA THR A 1030 5.32 34.81 -19.19
C THR A 1030 5.92 33.45 -19.58
N ASP A 1031 5.13 32.61 -20.24
CA ASP A 1031 5.48 31.28 -20.76
C ASP A 1031 5.71 31.25 -22.28
N GLU A 1032 5.59 32.39 -22.96
CA GLU A 1032 5.87 32.55 -24.40
C GLU A 1032 7.33 32.97 -24.66
N ILE A 1033 7.86 32.62 -25.85
CA ILE A 1033 9.21 33.03 -26.28
C ILE A 1033 9.18 33.93 -27.52
N SER A 1034 9.85 35.09 -27.42
CA SER A 1034 10.08 36.00 -28.54
C SER A 1034 11.27 35.57 -29.42
N PHE A 1035 11.16 35.80 -30.73
CA PHE A 1035 12.20 35.53 -31.73
C PHE A 1035 12.03 36.43 -32.97
N GLU A 1036 13.12 36.61 -33.71
CA GLU A 1036 13.17 37.41 -34.94
C GLU A 1036 12.98 36.54 -36.19
N ALA A 1037 12.62 37.16 -37.32
CA ALA A 1037 12.52 36.43 -38.58
C ALA A 1037 13.88 35.85 -39.01
N ASN A 1038 13.88 34.58 -39.43
CA ASN A 1038 15.02 33.70 -39.70
C ASN A 1038 15.77 33.12 -38.48
N ASP A 1039 15.34 33.39 -37.25
CA ASP A 1039 15.88 32.68 -36.08
C ASP A 1039 15.60 31.17 -36.17
N VAL A 1040 16.52 30.36 -35.63
CA VAL A 1040 16.38 28.89 -35.58
C VAL A 1040 16.06 28.45 -34.16
N LEU A 1041 14.94 27.74 -34.02
CA LEU A 1041 14.42 27.20 -32.76
C LEU A 1041 14.55 25.67 -32.75
N ASP A 1042 14.96 25.10 -31.63
CA ASP A 1042 14.85 23.64 -31.41
C ASP A 1042 13.40 23.32 -31.00
N LEU A 1043 12.71 22.45 -31.76
CA LEU A 1043 11.31 22.10 -31.50
C LEU A 1043 11.23 21.04 -30.39
N VAL A 1044 10.49 21.33 -29.32
CA VAL A 1044 10.35 20.44 -28.15
C VAL A 1044 9.04 19.65 -28.19
N LYS A 1045 7.93 20.31 -28.54
CA LYS A 1045 6.60 19.68 -28.63
C LYS A 1045 5.69 20.45 -29.59
N GLU A 1046 4.97 19.73 -30.43
CA GLU A 1046 3.84 20.27 -31.19
C GLU A 1046 2.54 20.07 -30.41
N ASP A 1047 1.69 21.09 -30.38
CA ASP A 1047 0.37 21.02 -29.75
C ASP A 1047 -0.75 21.22 -30.79
N PRO A 1048 -1.84 20.43 -30.76
CA PRO A 1048 -2.97 20.58 -31.68
C PRO A 1048 -3.67 21.94 -31.64
N SER A 1049 -3.48 22.72 -30.57
CA SER A 1049 -3.99 24.09 -30.45
C SER A 1049 -3.31 25.12 -31.38
N GLY A 1050 -2.21 24.74 -32.05
CA GLY A 1050 -1.39 25.63 -32.86
C GLY A 1050 -0.30 26.37 -32.09
N TRP A 1051 -0.20 26.17 -30.78
CA TRP A 1051 0.83 26.74 -29.90
C TRP A 1051 1.91 25.70 -29.59
N TRP A 1052 3.06 25.80 -30.24
CA TRP A 1052 4.15 24.84 -30.10
C TRP A 1052 5.11 25.24 -28.99
N THR A 1053 5.78 24.26 -28.39
CA THR A 1053 6.84 24.48 -27.40
C THR A 1053 8.20 24.28 -28.06
N GLY A 1054 9.13 25.20 -27.83
CA GLY A 1054 10.50 25.07 -28.32
C GLY A 1054 11.50 25.92 -27.56
N ARG A 1055 12.75 25.90 -28.02
CA ARG A 1055 13.88 26.57 -27.37
C ARG A 1055 14.62 27.48 -28.32
N ILE A 1056 14.90 28.69 -27.84
CA ILE A 1056 15.78 29.67 -28.48
C ILE A 1056 16.60 30.40 -27.42
N GLY A 1057 17.90 30.63 -27.68
CA GLY A 1057 18.77 31.39 -26.77
C GLY A 1057 18.89 30.83 -25.34
N GLY A 1058 18.59 29.55 -25.12
CA GLY A 1058 18.57 28.92 -23.79
C GLY A 1058 17.30 29.18 -22.96
N LYS A 1059 16.27 29.81 -23.54
CA LYS A 1059 14.91 29.88 -23.00
C LYS A 1059 14.02 28.82 -23.66
N GLU A 1060 13.03 28.35 -22.93
CA GLU A 1060 11.99 27.41 -23.39
C GLU A 1060 10.64 28.04 -23.14
N GLY A 1061 9.72 27.91 -24.10
CA GLY A 1061 8.36 28.43 -23.97
C GLY A 1061 7.52 28.19 -25.21
N LEU A 1062 6.32 28.76 -25.20
CA LEU A 1062 5.30 28.65 -26.25
C LEU A 1062 5.51 29.67 -27.37
N PHE A 1063 5.08 29.29 -28.58
CA PHE A 1063 4.99 30.18 -29.73
C PHE A 1063 3.96 29.66 -30.76
N PRO A 1064 3.39 30.55 -31.60
CA PRO A 1064 2.45 30.14 -32.65
C PRO A 1064 3.17 29.36 -33.77
N GLY A 1065 2.76 28.12 -34.00
CA GLY A 1065 3.39 27.21 -34.97
C GLY A 1065 3.32 27.67 -36.43
N ASN A 1066 2.36 28.52 -36.78
CA ASN A 1066 2.25 29.14 -38.10
C ASN A 1066 3.24 30.30 -38.34
N TYR A 1067 4.04 30.69 -37.35
CA TYR A 1067 5.12 31.68 -37.50
C TYR A 1067 6.47 31.05 -37.85
N VAL A 1068 6.55 29.71 -37.94
CA VAL A 1068 7.79 28.98 -38.21
C VAL A 1068 7.61 27.90 -39.28
N GLU A 1069 8.72 27.52 -39.93
CA GLU A 1069 8.82 26.43 -40.89
C GLU A 1069 9.79 25.37 -40.34
N LYS A 1070 9.47 24.08 -40.45
CA LYS A 1070 10.37 22.99 -40.00
C LYS A 1070 11.56 22.85 -40.96
N ILE A 1071 12.77 22.63 -40.43
CA ILE A 1071 14.03 22.50 -41.18
C ILE A 1071 14.79 21.21 -40.82
#